data_AF-A0A8I0FVK8-F1
#
_entry.id   AF-A0A8I0FVK8-F1
#
_cell.length_a   1.000
_cell.length_b   1.000
_cell.length_c   1.000
_cell.angle_alpha   90.00
_cell.angle_beta   90.00
_cell.angle_gamma   90.00
#
_symmetry.space_group_name_H-M   'P 1'
#
loop_
_entity.id
_entity.type
_entity.pdbx_description
1 polymer ?
#
loop_
_entity_poly.entity_id
_entity_poly.type
_entity_poly.pdbx_seq_one_letter_code
_entity_poly.pdbx_strand_id
1 'polypeptide(L)'
;MTRPLDPVGSVKVKLGLLVAASVLVASIVATVGAAGGVPIWLSIPVTIALALAVTQLLASGMTSPLRQMTAAAARMARGDHSTRITDTSRDEIGELARAFNRMAADLEQVDRQRRDLIANVSHELRTPLTAMCALLENLADGVSEPDPATLRSALAQAERLSDLVADLLDLSRVDAGAVPLHVEPVVVGELLASAADEFQYGDRDVEVTVAVEPADLTVEADAARLRQLVANLVDNATRHSPAGGTVSIRARRVDDGWLLEVADEGPGVAPDSRARAFERFGTLAETEGGGGTGLGLAIARWVTDLHGGTIRFVDPEAGHAGARVHAVLPLTAPPTRDRAPVAAPKEIPVPDTSAPTPPSATPPPLPSMTDSLFGGLWPDRGEPGRPRLLAWAVGVGVLAGMALPFHDLGLGTFLVLMAAGLLLFAASPRRRRPFTIACAVLCTLLASTALIRDAEWIVILCLMAGGAIATMALTDARNVPGFVISAISWPLAGLRGIPWLGRTVRMLTGTGHGIAVVRTVLWSVLGLTIFAFLFMSADALFAEWFSGLVPDFGSADFAVQVFVAIAVGGIALAGTYLALNPPEVDTVRWESSPVAKRFEWLVPALVVDAVFVAFLVAQAAAIFGGRDYFERTTGLTYAEYVHQGFGQLTVATALTLFVVWAASRKASRETVADRTWLRVALGLLCVMTLLVVASALNRMALYQEAYGFTQLRLLVDVFEGWLGLLVLATIAAGWRLRGTWLPRFGLISGAVLLLGIAAINPDAWIADHNLDRYETTGKVDWYFLSQLSDDAVPTMESRLGSESECALTTDRRDDASWLEWNLGRSRAEALGVETDTLPDYATACPGQTDD
;
A
#
# COMPACT_ATOMS: atom_id res chain seq x y z
N MET A 1 27.51 0.86 -4.07
CA MET A 1 26.97 2.14 -3.54
C MET A 1 26.80 1.96 -2.04
N THR A 2 27.58 2.67 -1.25
CA THR A 2 27.43 2.75 0.21
C THR A 2 26.04 3.33 0.51
N ARG A 3 25.25 2.64 1.35
CA ARG A 3 23.92 3.11 1.74
C ARG A 3 24.11 4.18 2.84
N PRO A 4 23.86 5.47 2.56
CA PRO A 4 24.26 6.57 3.44
C PRO A 4 23.53 6.56 4.79
N LEU A 5 22.40 5.84 4.90
CA LEU A 5 21.56 5.79 6.09
C LEU A 5 21.78 4.54 6.95
N ASP A 6 22.68 3.63 6.57
CA ASP A 6 22.97 2.41 7.36
C ASP A 6 23.39 2.66 8.83
N PRO A 7 24.12 3.75 9.20
CA PRO A 7 24.48 3.98 10.59
C PRO A 7 23.34 4.49 11.48
N VAL A 8 22.18 4.87 10.91
CA VAL A 8 21.03 5.37 11.68
C VAL A 8 20.26 4.20 12.28
N GLY A 9 20.14 4.16 13.62
CA GLY A 9 19.56 3.04 14.37
C GLY A 9 18.04 3.02 14.49
N SER A 10 17.30 3.93 13.87
CA SER A 10 15.83 3.87 13.84
C SER A 10 15.25 4.24 12.49
N VAL A 11 14.32 3.42 12.00
CA VAL A 11 13.53 3.64 10.79
C VAL A 11 12.77 4.97 10.85
N LYS A 12 12.25 5.37 12.01
CA LYS A 12 11.56 6.66 12.19
C LYS A 12 12.49 7.84 11.95
N VAL A 13 13.74 7.74 12.42
CA VAL A 13 14.76 8.78 12.21
C VAL A 13 15.18 8.84 10.74
N LYS A 14 15.30 7.69 10.06
CA LYS A 14 15.57 7.66 8.61
C LYS A 14 14.45 8.33 7.80
N LEU A 15 13.19 8.05 8.13
CA LEU A 15 12.03 8.73 7.53
C LEU A 15 12.04 10.24 7.80
N GLY A 16 12.33 10.64 9.04
CA GLY A 16 12.48 12.06 9.39
C GLY A 16 13.60 12.76 8.61
N LEU A 17 14.77 12.13 8.48
CA LEU A 17 15.90 12.68 7.73
C LEU A 17 15.60 12.78 6.23
N LEU A 18 14.86 11.81 5.68
CA LEU A 18 14.40 11.83 4.29
C LEU A 18 13.43 13.00 4.04
N VAL A 19 12.47 13.22 4.94
CA VAL A 19 11.55 14.36 4.85
C VAL A 19 12.32 15.67 4.97
N ALA A 20 13.23 15.79 5.96
CA ALA A 20 14.04 16.98 6.16
C ALA A 20 14.93 17.29 4.95
N ALA A 21 15.60 16.29 4.37
CA ALA A 21 16.41 16.46 3.17
C ALA A 21 15.57 16.91 1.96
N SER A 22 14.37 16.34 1.80
CA SER A 22 13.46 16.70 0.70
C SER A 22 12.95 18.13 0.84
N VAL A 23 12.60 18.55 2.05
CA VAL A 23 12.18 19.93 2.36
C VAL A 23 13.35 20.91 2.18
N LEU A 24 14.56 20.55 2.62
CA LEU A 24 15.75 21.37 2.45
C LEU A 24 16.06 21.60 0.96
N VAL A 25 16.03 20.54 0.16
CA VAL A 25 16.23 20.59 -1.29
C VAL A 25 15.16 21.47 -1.94
N ALA A 26 13.89 21.26 -1.61
CA ALA A 26 12.80 22.07 -2.14
C ALA A 26 12.94 23.55 -1.77
N SER A 27 13.32 23.84 -0.53
CA SER A 27 13.56 25.20 -0.05
C SER A 27 14.73 25.87 -0.78
N ILE A 28 15.86 25.17 -0.97
CA ILE A 28 17.03 25.69 -1.71
C ILE A 28 16.66 25.97 -3.17
N VAL A 29 15.96 25.06 -3.84
CA VAL A 29 15.56 25.27 -5.25
C VAL A 29 14.60 26.45 -5.36
N ALA A 30 13.64 26.58 -4.43
CA ALA A 30 12.72 27.70 -4.41
C ALA A 30 13.42 29.04 -4.16
N THR A 31 14.34 29.12 -3.20
CA THR A 31 15.07 30.35 -2.88
C THR A 31 16.05 30.76 -3.96
N VAL A 32 16.80 29.81 -4.53
CA VAL A 32 17.70 30.06 -5.66
C VAL A 32 16.92 30.44 -6.91
N GLY A 33 15.79 29.78 -7.18
CA GLY A 33 14.90 30.10 -8.28
C GLY A 33 14.36 31.54 -8.17
N ALA A 34 13.88 31.92 -6.98
CA ALA A 34 13.42 33.29 -6.72
C ALA A 34 14.54 34.32 -6.85
N ALA A 35 15.74 34.03 -6.34
CA ALA A 35 16.89 34.93 -6.44
C ALA A 35 17.42 35.08 -7.88
N GLY A 36 17.28 34.05 -8.72
CA GLY A 36 17.66 34.06 -10.13
C GLY A 36 16.60 34.62 -11.08
N GLY A 37 15.49 35.17 -10.56
CA GLY A 37 14.38 35.66 -11.39
C GLY A 37 13.63 34.57 -12.16
N VAL A 38 13.78 33.31 -11.76
CA VAL A 38 13.09 32.18 -12.42
C VAL A 38 11.60 32.23 -12.05
N PRO A 39 10.68 32.24 -13.03
CA PRO A 39 9.25 32.23 -12.76
C PRO A 39 8.82 31.06 -11.87
N ILE A 40 7.90 31.30 -10.94
CA ILE A 40 7.43 30.31 -9.94
C ILE A 40 6.91 29.04 -10.60
N TRP A 41 6.26 29.15 -11.76
CA TRP A 41 5.71 28.01 -12.48
C TRP A 41 6.79 27.09 -13.09
N LEU A 42 8.01 27.59 -13.33
CA LEU A 42 9.19 26.82 -13.76
C LEU A 42 9.92 26.17 -12.57
N SER A 43 9.95 26.84 -11.42
CA SER A 43 10.67 26.35 -10.24
C SER A 43 9.92 25.23 -9.51
N ILE A 44 8.58 25.22 -9.53
CA ILE A 44 7.76 24.19 -8.87
C ILE A 44 8.04 22.77 -9.41
N PRO A 45 8.00 22.51 -10.74
CA PRO A 45 8.24 21.16 -11.27
C PRO A 45 9.67 20.68 -11.01
N VAL A 46 10.66 21.57 -11.12
CA VAL A 46 12.07 21.25 -10.85
C VAL A 46 12.28 20.90 -9.38
N THR A 47 11.68 21.69 -8.49
CA THR A 47 11.65 21.43 -7.04
C THR A 47 11.07 20.06 -6.74
N ILE A 48 9.90 19.74 -7.30
CA ILE A 48 9.24 18.44 -7.11
C ILE A 48 10.10 17.30 -7.64
N ALA A 49 10.68 17.45 -8.84
CA ALA A 49 11.52 16.42 -9.46
C ALA A 49 12.78 16.14 -8.63
N LEU A 50 13.46 17.19 -8.13
CA LEU A 50 14.66 17.05 -7.32
C LEU A 50 14.35 16.46 -5.94
N ALA A 51 13.26 16.89 -5.31
CA ALA A 51 12.79 16.32 -4.04
C ALA A 51 12.44 14.83 -4.19
N LEU A 52 11.76 14.44 -5.28
CA LEU A 52 11.47 13.04 -5.61
C LEU A 52 12.73 12.23 -5.87
N ALA A 53 13.71 12.78 -6.59
CA ALA A 53 14.98 12.12 -6.86
C ALA A 53 15.76 11.83 -5.57
N VAL A 54 15.88 12.84 -4.70
CA VAL A 54 16.53 12.70 -3.39
C VAL A 54 15.77 11.70 -2.50
N THR A 55 14.44 11.78 -2.47
CA THR A 55 13.58 10.81 -1.79
C THR A 55 13.85 9.40 -2.28
N GLN A 56 13.88 9.15 -3.59
CA GLN A 56 14.11 7.82 -4.14
C GLN A 56 15.51 7.28 -3.85
N LEU A 57 16.53 8.12 -3.98
CA LEU A 57 17.91 7.75 -3.66
C LEU A 57 18.01 7.29 -2.20
N LEU A 58 17.43 8.04 -1.26
CA LEU A 58 17.44 7.71 0.16
C LEU A 58 16.53 6.52 0.51
N ALA A 59 15.32 6.44 -0.05
CA ALA A 59 14.35 5.38 0.21
C ALA A 59 14.78 4.02 -0.35
N SER A 60 15.57 4.00 -1.43
CA SER A 60 16.10 2.76 -2.01
C SER A 60 16.95 1.95 -1.02
N GLY A 61 17.62 2.63 -0.08
CA GLY A 61 18.42 2.01 0.98
C GLY A 61 17.57 1.22 2.00
N MET A 62 16.37 1.70 2.30
CA MET A 62 15.46 1.09 3.30
C MET A 62 14.59 -0.02 2.71
N THR A 63 14.18 0.11 1.44
CA THR A 63 13.26 -0.84 0.79
C THR A 63 13.96 -2.08 0.23
N SER A 64 15.25 -1.98 -0.10
CA SER A 64 16.02 -3.10 -0.64
C SER A 64 16.12 -4.31 0.31
N PRO A 65 16.46 -4.16 1.61
CA PRO A 65 16.47 -5.28 2.55
C PRO A 65 15.13 -6.00 2.64
N LEU A 66 14.01 -5.27 2.76
CA LEU A 66 12.66 -5.85 2.86
C LEU A 66 12.30 -6.71 1.64
N ARG A 67 12.68 -6.27 0.44
CA ARG A 67 12.53 -7.07 -0.79
C ARG A 67 13.38 -8.34 -0.76
N GLN A 68 14.61 -8.26 -0.26
CA GLN A 68 15.47 -9.44 -0.09
C GLN A 68 14.84 -10.44 0.90
N MET A 69 14.26 -9.96 2.01
CA MET A 69 13.56 -10.83 2.97
C MET A 69 12.36 -11.52 2.34
N THR A 70 11.56 -10.79 1.56
CA THR A 70 10.39 -11.35 0.87
C THR A 70 10.80 -12.43 -0.13
N ALA A 71 11.87 -12.18 -0.90
CA ALA A 71 12.41 -13.16 -1.84
C ALA A 71 12.99 -14.39 -1.14
N ALA A 72 13.70 -14.20 -0.01
CA ALA A 72 14.23 -15.28 0.81
C ALA A 72 13.10 -16.12 1.41
N ALA A 73 12.05 -15.51 1.95
CA ALA A 73 10.88 -16.20 2.47
C ALA A 73 10.18 -17.04 1.39
N ALA A 74 10.01 -16.48 0.19
CA ALA A 74 9.42 -17.21 -0.95
C ALA A 74 10.28 -18.40 -1.42
N ARG A 75 11.61 -18.34 -1.25
CA ARG A 75 12.52 -19.47 -1.50
C ARG A 75 12.44 -20.52 -0.39
N MET A 76 12.39 -20.10 0.87
CA MET A 76 12.19 -21.02 2.01
C MET A 76 10.88 -21.78 1.89
N ALA A 77 9.80 -21.13 1.45
CA ALA A 77 8.52 -21.80 1.17
C ALA A 77 8.61 -22.91 0.11
N ARG A 78 9.68 -22.94 -0.69
CA ARG A 78 10.00 -24.00 -1.66
C ARG A 78 11.04 -25.00 -1.16
N GLY A 79 11.38 -24.98 0.13
CA GLY A 79 12.32 -25.92 0.77
C GLY A 79 13.79 -25.50 0.76
N ASP A 80 14.10 -24.27 0.32
CA ASP A 80 15.49 -23.78 0.28
C ASP A 80 15.81 -22.94 1.52
N HIS A 81 16.31 -23.61 2.56
CA HIS A 81 16.67 -23.01 3.86
C HIS A 81 18.11 -22.46 3.92
N SER A 82 18.87 -22.54 2.82
CA SER A 82 20.28 -22.11 2.76
C SER A 82 20.46 -20.59 2.63
N THR A 83 19.39 -19.89 2.26
CA THR A 83 19.45 -18.45 1.99
C THR A 83 19.69 -17.66 3.28
N ARG A 84 20.59 -16.69 3.22
CA ARG A 84 20.86 -15.74 4.31
C ARG A 84 20.64 -14.31 3.83
N ILE A 85 20.11 -13.49 4.72
CA ILE A 85 19.88 -12.06 4.48
C ILE A 85 21.06 -11.29 5.05
N THR A 86 21.52 -10.28 4.31
CA THR A 86 22.60 -9.40 4.76
C THR A 86 22.13 -8.51 5.92
N ASP A 87 22.76 -8.65 7.08
CA ASP A 87 22.46 -7.86 8.29
C ASP A 87 23.46 -6.70 8.42
N THR A 88 23.35 -5.69 7.56
CA THR A 88 24.22 -4.49 7.63
C THR A 88 23.59 -3.33 8.40
N SER A 89 22.29 -3.38 8.69
CA SER A 89 21.58 -2.27 9.32
C SER A 89 21.50 -2.41 10.83
N ARG A 90 21.60 -1.28 11.54
CA ARG A 90 21.48 -1.20 13.00
C ARG A 90 20.07 -0.82 13.48
N ASP A 91 19.11 -0.79 12.57
CA ASP A 91 17.73 -0.43 12.83
C ASP A 91 16.84 -1.67 13.07
N GLU A 92 15.54 -1.43 13.19
CA GLU A 92 14.51 -2.44 13.36
C GLU A 92 14.48 -3.45 12.18
N ILE A 93 14.93 -3.05 10.98
CA ILE A 93 15.03 -3.94 9.81
C ILE A 93 16.22 -4.89 9.96
N GLY A 94 17.34 -4.43 10.50
CA GLY A 94 18.47 -5.30 10.85
C GLY A 94 18.11 -6.33 11.92
N GLU A 95 17.34 -5.92 12.93
CA GLU A 95 16.84 -6.86 13.95
C GLU A 95 15.97 -7.96 13.34
N LEU A 96 15.06 -7.59 12.43
CA LEU A 96 14.25 -8.54 11.69
C LEU A 96 15.11 -9.47 10.82
N ALA A 97 16.16 -8.96 10.16
CA ALA A 97 17.09 -9.77 9.38
C ALA A 97 17.82 -10.82 10.24
N ARG A 98 18.25 -10.45 11.46
CA ARG A 98 18.83 -11.39 12.43
C ARG A 98 17.83 -12.46 12.86
N ALA A 99 16.59 -12.06 13.18
CA ALA A 99 15.54 -13.00 13.57
C ALA A 99 15.24 -14.01 12.44
N PHE A 100 15.16 -13.54 11.19
CA PHE A 100 14.96 -14.39 10.02
C PHE A 100 16.11 -15.39 9.83
N ASN A 101 17.36 -14.93 9.93
CA ASN A 101 18.53 -15.81 9.78
C ASN A 101 18.59 -16.89 10.87
N ARG A 102 18.16 -16.61 12.11
CA ARG A 102 18.02 -17.62 13.16
C ARG A 102 17.00 -18.70 12.81
N MET A 103 15.80 -18.29 12.43
CA MET A 103 14.74 -19.22 11.99
C MET A 103 15.19 -20.09 10.80
N ALA A 104 15.90 -19.51 9.83
CA ALA A 104 16.43 -20.26 8.70
C ALA A 104 17.46 -21.32 9.11
N ALA A 105 18.31 -21.01 10.09
CA ALA A 105 19.27 -21.97 10.64
C ALA A 105 18.57 -23.13 11.38
N ASP A 106 17.53 -22.83 12.17
CA ASP A 106 16.75 -23.84 12.90
C ASP A 106 16.04 -24.81 11.95
N LEU A 107 15.39 -24.30 10.89
CA LEU A 107 14.76 -25.16 9.88
C LEU A 107 15.78 -26.04 9.15
N GLU A 108 16.93 -25.49 8.80
CA GLU A 108 17.99 -26.25 8.13
C GLU A 108 18.50 -27.40 9.02
N GLN A 109 18.59 -27.18 10.33
CA GLN A 109 18.96 -28.22 11.29
C GLN A 109 17.92 -29.34 11.36
N VAL A 110 16.63 -29.01 11.44
CA VAL A 110 15.53 -29.99 11.45
C VAL A 110 15.53 -30.82 10.16
N ASP A 111 15.72 -30.17 9.00
CA ASP A 111 15.80 -30.88 7.71
C ASP A 111 17.01 -31.81 7.60
N ARG A 112 18.15 -31.42 8.18
CA ARG A 112 19.34 -32.28 8.25
C ARG A 112 19.06 -33.51 9.11
N GLN A 113 18.53 -33.33 10.32
CA GLN A 113 18.16 -34.43 11.22
C GLN A 113 17.18 -35.40 10.57
N ARG A 114 16.17 -34.90 9.86
CA ARG A 114 15.22 -35.73 9.10
C ARG A 114 15.90 -36.57 8.02
N ARG A 115 16.84 -35.98 7.27
CA ARG A 115 17.57 -36.68 6.21
C ARG A 115 18.50 -37.77 6.77
N ASP A 116 19.19 -37.47 7.86
CA ASP A 116 20.08 -38.42 8.53
C ASP A 116 19.28 -39.61 9.08
N LEU A 117 18.09 -39.37 9.64
CA LEU A 117 17.17 -40.44 10.05
C LEU A 117 16.79 -41.34 8.87
N ILE A 118 16.35 -40.77 7.75
CA ILE A 118 15.95 -41.55 6.56
C ILE A 118 17.13 -42.36 6.02
N ALA A 119 18.33 -41.78 6.01
CA ALA A 119 19.54 -42.44 5.55
C ALA A 119 19.89 -43.64 6.44
N ASN A 120 19.89 -43.46 7.76
CA ASN A 120 20.20 -44.53 8.72
C ASN A 120 19.17 -45.66 8.66
N VAL A 121 17.88 -45.33 8.63
CA VAL A 121 16.79 -46.32 8.47
C VAL A 121 16.96 -47.13 7.19
N SER A 122 17.27 -46.46 6.08
CA SER A 122 17.49 -47.13 4.80
C SER A 122 18.68 -48.08 4.83
N HIS A 123 19.73 -47.74 5.58
CA HIS A 123 20.93 -48.55 5.72
C HIS A 123 20.67 -49.81 6.56
N GLU A 124 20.01 -49.65 7.71
CA GLU A 124 19.69 -50.76 8.62
C GLU A 124 18.68 -51.76 8.04
N LEU A 125 17.77 -51.32 7.16
CA LEU A 125 16.86 -52.22 6.45
C LEU A 125 17.51 -52.93 5.26
N ARG A 126 18.42 -52.26 4.54
CA ARG A 126 19.03 -52.80 3.31
C ARG A 126 19.92 -54.00 3.60
N THR A 127 20.72 -53.95 4.65
CA THR A 127 21.69 -55.00 4.99
C THR A 127 21.02 -56.39 5.20
N PRO A 128 20.03 -56.55 6.10
CA PRO A 128 19.36 -57.83 6.29
C PRO A 128 18.54 -58.26 5.07
N LEU A 129 17.91 -57.31 4.37
CA LEU A 129 17.15 -57.61 3.15
C LEU A 129 18.05 -58.15 2.03
N THR A 130 19.24 -57.56 1.85
CA THR A 130 20.21 -58.01 0.85
C THR A 130 20.74 -59.41 1.18
N ALA A 131 21.02 -59.66 2.46
CA ALA A 131 21.45 -60.98 2.93
C ALA A 131 20.37 -62.05 2.72
N MET A 132 19.11 -61.72 2.99
CA MET A 132 17.97 -62.61 2.72
C MET A 132 17.81 -62.89 1.22
N CYS A 133 17.85 -61.86 0.36
CA CYS A 133 17.77 -62.04 -1.09
C CYS A 133 18.90 -62.93 -1.60
N ALA A 134 20.15 -62.69 -1.20
CA ALA A 134 21.28 -63.50 -1.61
C ALA A 134 21.15 -64.97 -1.19
N LEU A 135 20.62 -65.22 0.02
CA LEU A 135 20.36 -66.58 0.50
C LEU A 135 19.24 -67.26 -0.30
N LEU A 136 18.15 -66.55 -0.59
CA LEU A 136 17.04 -67.07 -1.41
C LEU A 136 17.42 -67.29 -2.87
N GLU A 137 18.26 -66.42 -3.45
CA GLU A 137 18.83 -66.59 -4.80
C GLU A 137 19.71 -67.84 -4.88
N ASN A 138 20.60 -68.06 -3.90
CA ASN A 138 21.43 -69.27 -3.84
C ASN A 138 20.61 -70.57 -3.77
N LEU A 139 19.47 -70.53 -3.08
CA LEU A 139 18.51 -71.65 -3.03
C LEU A 139 17.78 -71.83 -4.37
N ALA A 140 17.38 -70.73 -5.02
CA ALA A 140 16.66 -70.76 -6.29
C ALA A 140 17.54 -71.23 -7.47
N ASP A 141 18.81 -70.84 -7.48
CA ASP A 141 19.79 -71.21 -8.50
C ASP A 141 20.38 -72.62 -8.29
N GLY A 142 20.00 -73.30 -7.21
CA GLY A 142 20.49 -74.64 -6.86
C GLY A 142 21.94 -74.68 -6.41
N VAL A 143 22.52 -73.53 -6.07
CA VAL A 143 23.88 -73.39 -5.51
C VAL A 143 23.91 -73.89 -4.06
N SER A 144 22.80 -73.76 -3.34
CA SER A 144 22.59 -74.30 -1.98
C SER A 144 21.37 -75.21 -1.95
N GLU A 145 21.46 -76.34 -1.23
CA GLU A 145 20.31 -77.22 -1.04
C GLU A 145 19.31 -76.60 -0.03
N PRO A 146 17.98 -76.71 -0.25
CA PRO A 146 16.98 -76.21 0.67
C PRO A 146 16.87 -77.13 1.90
N ASP A 147 17.92 -77.11 2.72
CA ASP A 147 17.97 -77.86 3.96
C ASP A 147 17.22 -77.11 5.09
N PRO A 148 16.82 -77.82 6.15
CA PRO A 148 16.11 -77.21 7.28
C PRO A 148 16.92 -76.12 8.01
N ALA A 149 18.24 -76.07 7.88
CA ALA A 149 19.08 -75.07 8.53
C ALA A 149 19.05 -73.73 7.77
N THR A 150 19.11 -73.78 6.45
CA THR A 150 19.08 -72.62 5.55
C THR A 150 17.71 -71.95 5.56
N LEU A 151 16.62 -72.74 5.58
CA LEU A 151 15.26 -72.22 5.73
C LEU A 151 15.03 -71.55 7.11
N ARG A 152 15.61 -72.11 8.18
CA ARG A 152 15.59 -71.48 9.51
C ARG A 152 16.39 -70.18 9.55
N SER A 153 17.52 -70.11 8.85
CA SER A 153 18.30 -68.88 8.72
C SER A 153 17.53 -67.78 7.97
N ALA A 154 16.86 -68.13 6.87
CA ALA A 154 15.98 -67.20 6.15
C ALA A 154 14.82 -66.70 7.02
N LEU A 155 14.17 -67.60 7.78
CA LEU A 155 13.11 -67.25 8.70
C LEU A 155 13.60 -66.30 9.82
N ALA A 156 14.74 -66.60 10.43
CA ALA A 156 15.32 -65.75 11.47
C ALA A 156 15.68 -64.34 10.94
N GLN A 157 16.11 -64.21 9.68
CA GLN A 157 16.32 -62.91 9.05
C GLN A 157 15.00 -62.17 8.77
N ALA A 158 13.91 -62.90 8.45
CA ALA A 158 12.58 -62.33 8.25
C ALA A 158 12.00 -61.76 9.55
N GLU A 159 12.09 -62.56 10.62
CA GLU A 159 11.65 -62.18 11.96
C GLU A 159 12.41 -60.95 12.45
N ARG A 160 13.74 -60.94 12.29
CA ARG A 160 14.57 -59.78 12.65
C ARG A 160 14.22 -58.51 11.88
N LEU A 161 13.86 -58.61 10.61
CA LEU A 161 13.41 -57.45 9.82
C LEU A 161 12.01 -56.99 10.25
N SER A 162 11.13 -57.93 10.63
CA SER A 162 9.81 -57.62 11.19
C SER A 162 9.94 -56.86 12.52
N ASP A 163 10.83 -57.29 13.41
CA ASP A 163 11.07 -56.62 14.69
C ASP A 163 11.65 -55.22 14.50
N LEU A 164 12.61 -55.04 13.60
CA LEU A 164 13.17 -53.72 13.26
C LEU A 164 12.10 -52.76 12.72
N VAL A 165 11.15 -53.25 11.92
CA VAL A 165 10.03 -52.46 11.41
C VAL A 165 9.06 -52.11 12.54
N ALA A 166 8.76 -53.04 13.44
CA ALA A 166 7.91 -52.81 14.60
C ALA A 166 8.51 -51.74 15.53
N ASP A 167 9.80 -51.84 15.85
CA ASP A 167 10.55 -50.86 16.65
C ASP A 167 10.51 -49.45 16.01
N LEU A 168 10.66 -49.38 14.69
CA LEU A 168 10.61 -48.12 13.95
C LEU A 168 9.21 -47.48 13.94
N LEU A 169 8.17 -48.31 13.84
CA LEU A 169 6.77 -47.85 13.92
C LEU A 169 6.41 -47.38 15.32
N ASP A 170 6.86 -48.07 16.36
CA ASP A 170 6.72 -47.64 17.75
C ASP A 170 7.40 -46.27 17.95
N LEU A 171 8.64 -46.11 17.49
CA LEU A 171 9.37 -44.84 17.59
C LEU A 171 8.71 -43.70 16.80
N SER A 172 8.14 -43.97 15.61
CA SER A 172 7.44 -42.96 14.82
C SER A 172 6.13 -42.49 15.48
N ARG A 173 5.40 -43.37 16.17
CA ARG A 173 4.17 -43.02 16.91
C ARG A 173 4.48 -42.12 18.11
N VAL A 174 5.68 -42.29 18.67
CA VAL A 174 6.21 -41.50 19.78
C VAL A 174 6.58 -40.09 19.37
N ASP A 175 7.29 -39.90 18.26
CA ASP A 175 7.64 -38.57 17.73
C ASP A 175 6.39 -37.74 17.38
N ALA A 176 5.30 -38.42 17.01
CA ALA A 176 4.00 -37.79 16.77
C ALA A 176 3.24 -37.43 18.06
N GLY A 177 3.75 -37.80 19.25
CA GLY A 177 3.13 -37.52 20.55
C GLY A 177 1.82 -38.27 20.81
N ALA A 178 1.60 -39.42 20.17
CA ALA A 178 0.27 -40.01 19.99
C ALA A 178 0.01 -41.32 20.77
N VAL A 179 0.80 -41.65 21.79
CA VAL A 179 0.61 -42.90 22.55
C VAL A 179 0.03 -42.61 23.94
N PRO A 180 -1.29 -42.80 24.17
CA PRO A 180 -1.85 -42.78 25.50
C PRO A 180 -1.34 -44.00 26.30
N LEU A 181 -0.99 -43.82 27.58
CA LEU A 181 -0.67 -44.91 28.50
C LEU A 181 -1.95 -45.64 28.93
N HIS A 182 -1.96 -46.97 28.82
CA HIS A 182 -3.02 -47.80 29.42
C HIS A 182 -2.60 -48.19 30.83
N VAL A 183 -2.84 -47.29 31.79
CA VAL A 183 -2.43 -47.48 33.18
C VAL A 183 -3.34 -48.47 33.88
N GLU A 184 -2.77 -49.55 34.41
CA GLU A 184 -3.43 -50.54 35.26
C GLU A 184 -2.53 -50.95 36.45
N PRO A 185 -3.07 -51.55 37.51
CA PRO A 185 -2.27 -52.10 38.60
C PRO A 185 -1.45 -53.31 38.12
N VAL A 186 -0.13 -53.21 38.18
CA VAL A 186 0.82 -54.24 37.76
C VAL A 186 1.61 -54.77 38.97
N VAL A 187 1.57 -56.08 39.19
CA VAL A 187 2.42 -56.76 40.19
C VAL A 187 3.81 -56.94 39.59
N VAL A 188 4.80 -56.21 40.11
CA VAL A 188 6.17 -56.15 39.54
C VAL A 188 6.85 -57.53 39.60
N GLY A 189 6.62 -58.30 40.66
CA GLY A 189 7.13 -59.67 40.77
C GLY A 189 6.72 -60.58 39.61
N GLU A 190 5.44 -60.55 39.24
CA GLU A 190 4.91 -61.37 38.14
C GLU A 190 5.44 -60.89 36.78
N LEU A 191 5.58 -59.58 36.59
CA LEU A 191 6.13 -58.99 35.38
C LEU A 191 7.59 -59.43 35.15
N LEU A 192 8.43 -59.33 36.19
CA LEU A 192 9.85 -59.67 36.10
C LEU A 192 10.09 -61.17 36.02
N ALA A 193 9.28 -61.99 36.72
CA ALA A 193 9.33 -63.44 36.59
C ALA A 193 8.95 -63.88 35.17
N SER A 194 7.87 -63.32 34.61
CA SER A 194 7.45 -63.62 33.23
C SER A 194 8.54 -63.23 32.21
N ALA A 195 9.20 -62.10 32.43
CA ALA A 195 10.31 -61.67 31.57
C ALA A 195 11.54 -62.57 31.74
N ALA A 196 11.86 -63.04 32.96
CA ALA A 196 12.97 -63.96 33.17
C ALA A 196 12.72 -65.35 32.56
N ASP A 197 11.50 -65.87 32.68
CA ASP A 197 11.10 -67.15 32.09
C ASP A 197 11.24 -67.15 30.56
N GLU A 198 10.96 -66.03 29.89
CA GLU A 198 11.10 -65.86 28.44
C GLU A 198 12.56 -66.05 27.96
N PHE A 199 13.55 -65.70 28.79
CA PHE A 199 14.97 -65.84 28.46
C PHE A 199 15.63 -67.08 29.08
N GLN A 200 15.04 -67.73 30.10
CA GLN A 200 15.54 -68.98 30.69
C GLN A 200 15.44 -70.19 29.75
N TYR A 201 14.50 -70.17 28.79
CA TYR A 201 14.35 -71.23 27.77
C TYR A 201 15.02 -70.88 26.43
N GLY A 202 15.79 -69.78 26.37
CA GLY A 202 16.50 -69.35 25.18
C GLY A 202 17.76 -70.18 24.89
N ASP A 203 18.26 -70.10 23.66
CA ASP A 203 19.44 -70.83 23.16
C ASP A 203 20.79 -70.28 23.68
N ARG A 204 20.79 -69.59 24.84
CA ARG A 204 21.95 -68.90 25.42
C ARG A 204 22.24 -69.38 26.84
N ASP A 205 23.51 -69.71 27.10
CA ASP A 205 24.02 -70.20 28.39
C ASP A 205 24.22 -69.03 29.38
N VAL A 206 23.15 -68.42 29.87
CA VAL A 206 23.18 -67.29 30.84
C VAL A 206 22.08 -67.49 31.89
N GLU A 207 22.43 -67.38 33.18
CA GLU A 207 21.48 -67.52 34.29
C GLU A 207 20.82 -66.17 34.61
N VAL A 208 19.48 -66.09 34.57
CA VAL A 208 18.73 -64.88 34.90
C VAL A 208 18.14 -65.00 36.31
N THR A 209 18.55 -64.12 37.22
CA THR A 209 18.09 -64.08 38.62
C THR A 209 17.19 -62.86 38.86
N VAL A 210 16.08 -63.07 39.57
CA VAL A 210 15.10 -62.00 39.86
C VAL A 210 14.98 -61.82 41.37
N ALA A 211 15.09 -60.57 41.85
CA ALA A 211 14.82 -60.20 43.24
C ALA A 211 13.93 -58.97 43.30
N VAL A 212 12.84 -59.03 44.09
CA VAL A 212 11.87 -57.94 44.23
C VAL A 212 11.65 -57.63 45.71
N GLU A 213 11.83 -56.36 46.10
CA GLU A 213 11.68 -55.89 47.48
C GLU A 213 10.75 -54.66 47.55
N PRO A 214 9.61 -54.73 48.25
CA PRO A 214 8.99 -55.92 48.86
C PRO A 214 8.40 -56.87 47.79
N ALA A 215 8.22 -58.14 48.13
CA ALA A 215 7.78 -59.17 47.16
C ALA A 215 6.39 -58.91 46.54
N ASP A 216 5.55 -58.10 47.19
CA ASP A 216 4.21 -57.68 46.77
C ASP A 216 4.17 -56.29 46.10
N LEU A 217 5.32 -55.80 45.60
CA LEU A 217 5.42 -54.50 44.94
C LEU A 217 4.45 -54.40 43.75
N THR A 218 3.48 -53.48 43.87
CA THR A 218 2.47 -53.18 42.85
C THR A 218 2.59 -51.73 42.40
N VAL A 219 2.49 -51.47 41.09
CA VAL A 219 2.65 -50.14 40.47
C VAL A 219 1.52 -49.84 39.49
N GLU A 220 1.11 -48.58 39.37
CA GLU A 220 0.13 -48.16 38.34
C GLU A 220 0.90 -47.76 37.07
N ALA A 221 0.90 -48.64 36.08
CA ALA A 221 1.68 -48.47 34.85
C ALA A 221 1.06 -49.19 33.66
N ASP A 222 1.61 -49.00 32.46
CA ASP A 222 1.24 -49.77 31.28
C ASP A 222 2.02 -51.09 31.26
N ALA A 223 1.33 -52.21 31.53
CA ALA A 223 1.94 -53.53 31.68
C ALA A 223 2.66 -53.99 30.40
N ALA A 224 2.13 -53.65 29.22
CA ALA A 224 2.74 -54.02 27.94
C ALA A 224 4.04 -53.24 27.72
N ARG A 225 4.05 -51.94 28.01
CA ARG A 225 5.23 -51.09 27.85
C ARG A 225 6.30 -51.39 28.90
N LEU A 226 5.94 -51.65 30.16
CA LEU A 226 6.93 -52.07 31.16
C LEU A 226 7.56 -53.43 30.81
N ARG A 227 6.80 -54.37 30.25
CA ARG A 227 7.35 -55.63 29.73
C ARG A 227 8.36 -55.37 28.61
N GLN A 228 8.05 -54.46 27.70
CA GLN A 228 8.96 -54.03 26.63
C GLN A 228 10.24 -53.36 27.17
N LEU A 229 10.15 -52.55 28.24
CA LEU A 229 11.31 -51.99 28.93
C LEU A 229 12.22 -53.10 29.49
N VAL A 230 11.62 -54.03 30.25
CA VAL A 230 12.38 -55.14 30.88
C VAL A 230 13.00 -56.04 29.82
N ALA A 231 12.24 -56.43 28.80
CA ALA A 231 12.73 -57.27 27.69
C ALA A 231 13.91 -56.62 26.96
N ASN A 232 13.85 -55.32 26.66
CA ASN A 232 14.95 -54.60 26.01
C ASN A 232 16.21 -54.52 26.88
N LEU A 233 16.06 -54.34 28.20
CA LEU A 233 17.19 -54.30 29.12
C LEU A 233 17.82 -55.69 29.33
N VAL A 234 16.99 -56.73 29.41
CA VAL A 234 17.43 -58.12 29.59
C VAL A 234 18.04 -58.69 28.32
N ASP A 235 17.49 -58.43 27.12
CA ASP A 235 18.13 -58.81 25.86
C ASP A 235 19.50 -58.15 25.71
N ASN A 236 19.62 -56.87 26.09
CA ASN A 236 20.90 -56.18 26.08
C ASN A 236 21.90 -56.81 27.08
N ALA A 237 21.48 -57.07 28.31
CA ALA A 237 22.31 -57.66 29.35
C ALA A 237 22.78 -59.08 29.01
N THR A 238 21.88 -59.94 28.52
CA THR A 238 22.19 -61.33 28.14
C THR A 238 23.09 -61.42 26.90
N ARG A 239 22.97 -60.47 25.97
CA ARG A 239 23.82 -60.39 24.76
C ARG A 239 25.27 -60.04 25.07
N HIS A 240 25.50 -59.24 26.10
CA HIS A 240 26.84 -58.78 26.46
C HIS A 240 27.47 -59.57 27.62
N SER A 241 26.72 -60.49 28.24
CA SER A 241 27.24 -61.41 29.25
C SER A 241 28.05 -62.55 28.64
N PRO A 242 29.11 -63.04 29.32
CA PRO A 242 29.82 -64.25 28.92
C PRO A 242 28.97 -65.52 29.11
N ALA A 243 29.31 -66.60 28.41
CA ALA A 243 28.67 -67.91 28.61
C ALA A 243 28.89 -68.43 30.05
N GLY A 244 27.84 -68.92 30.69
CA GLY A 244 27.78 -69.27 32.12
C GLY A 244 27.67 -68.06 33.06
N GLY A 245 27.54 -66.84 32.54
CA GLY A 245 27.42 -65.61 33.33
C GLY A 245 26.01 -65.42 33.93
N THR A 246 25.90 -64.52 34.89
CA THR A 246 24.62 -64.20 35.57
C THR A 246 24.12 -62.80 35.21
N VAL A 247 22.86 -62.70 34.76
CA VAL A 247 22.14 -61.42 34.64
C VAL A 247 21.21 -61.27 35.84
N SER A 248 21.38 -60.18 36.59
CA SER A 248 20.54 -59.91 37.77
C SER A 248 19.53 -58.80 37.49
N ILE A 249 18.26 -59.08 37.79
CA ILE A 249 17.14 -58.17 37.68
C ILE A 249 16.64 -57.89 39.11
N ARG A 250 16.80 -56.67 39.58
CA ARG A 250 16.37 -56.25 40.92
C ARG A 250 15.34 -55.15 40.83
N ALA A 251 14.20 -55.31 41.49
CA ALA A 251 13.24 -54.25 41.71
C ALA A 251 13.17 -53.89 43.19
N ARG A 252 13.33 -52.60 43.51
CA ARG A 252 13.25 -52.11 44.90
C ARG A 252 12.39 -50.87 45.00
N ARG A 253 11.53 -50.80 46.02
CA ARG A 253 10.83 -49.56 46.36
C ARG A 253 11.83 -48.51 46.87
N VAL A 254 11.73 -47.29 46.37
CA VAL A 254 12.52 -46.12 46.79
C VAL A 254 11.59 -44.97 47.16
N ASP A 255 12.11 -43.93 47.82
CA ASP A 255 11.27 -42.88 48.42
C ASP A 255 10.28 -42.21 47.43
N ASP A 256 10.73 -41.93 46.20
CA ASP A 256 9.93 -41.27 45.16
C ASP A 256 9.43 -42.22 44.03
N GLY A 257 9.46 -43.54 44.26
CA GLY A 257 9.11 -44.49 43.20
C GLY A 257 9.55 -45.93 43.43
N TRP A 258 9.95 -46.59 42.36
CA TRP A 258 10.62 -47.87 42.39
C TRP A 258 11.79 -47.87 41.41
N LEU A 259 12.84 -48.60 41.77
CA LEU A 259 14.05 -48.78 40.99
C LEU A 259 14.01 -50.15 40.34
N LEU A 260 14.08 -50.19 39.01
CA LEU A 260 14.46 -51.37 38.23
C LEU A 260 15.96 -51.31 37.94
N GLU A 261 16.70 -52.29 38.41
CA GLU A 261 18.14 -52.47 38.21
C GLU A 261 18.36 -53.74 37.38
N VAL A 262 19.04 -53.62 36.25
CA VAL A 262 19.49 -54.76 35.44
C VAL A 262 21.01 -54.68 35.36
N ALA A 263 21.69 -55.75 35.79
CA ALA A 263 23.14 -55.85 35.76
C ALA A 263 23.61 -57.13 35.07
N ASP A 264 24.61 -56.99 34.21
CA ASP A 264 25.31 -58.08 33.52
C ASP A 264 26.76 -58.23 34.02
N GLU A 265 27.42 -59.32 33.60
CA GLU A 265 28.85 -59.59 33.86
C GLU A 265 29.73 -59.36 32.61
N GLY A 266 29.25 -58.52 31.69
CA GLY A 266 29.91 -58.20 30.43
C GLY A 266 31.09 -57.22 30.54
N PRO A 267 31.62 -56.73 29.40
CA PRO A 267 32.75 -55.79 29.40
C PRO A 267 32.40 -54.39 29.95
N GLY A 268 31.12 -54.10 30.19
CA GLY A 268 30.65 -52.80 30.65
C GLY A 268 30.64 -51.71 29.56
N VAL A 269 30.18 -50.51 29.93
CA VAL A 269 30.06 -49.35 29.02
C VAL A 269 30.95 -48.20 29.48
N ALA A 270 31.84 -47.74 28.59
CA ALA A 270 32.75 -46.63 28.84
C ALA A 270 31.98 -45.33 29.19
N PRO A 271 32.45 -44.51 30.16
CA PRO A 271 31.71 -43.33 30.63
C PRO A 271 31.27 -42.36 29.52
N ASP A 272 32.13 -42.09 28.54
CA ASP A 272 31.86 -41.16 27.42
C ASP A 272 30.79 -41.69 26.45
N SER A 273 30.54 -43.00 26.49
CA SER A 273 29.63 -43.71 25.60
C SER A 273 28.24 -43.95 26.20
N ARG A 274 28.09 -43.80 27.52
CA ARG A 274 26.84 -44.11 28.25
C ARG A 274 25.65 -43.26 27.81
N ALA A 275 25.87 -41.96 27.52
CA ALA A 275 24.80 -41.07 27.07
C ALA A 275 24.36 -41.39 25.63
N ARG A 276 25.31 -41.72 24.76
CA ARG A 276 25.07 -42.07 23.35
C ARG A 276 24.39 -43.42 23.18
N ALA A 277 24.59 -44.36 24.10
CA ALA A 277 23.94 -45.68 24.07
C ALA A 277 22.41 -45.61 24.16
N PHE A 278 21.85 -44.51 24.68
CA PHE A 278 20.40 -44.27 24.69
C PHE A 278 19.90 -43.44 23.50
N GLU A 279 20.78 -43.04 22.57
CA GLU A 279 20.40 -42.38 21.32
C GLU A 279 19.98 -43.42 20.26
N ARG A 280 19.20 -42.99 19.26
CA ARG A 280 18.75 -43.87 18.16
C ARG A 280 19.96 -44.39 17.39
N PHE A 281 20.00 -45.71 17.16
CA PHE A 281 21.11 -46.37 16.48
C PHE A 281 22.47 -46.17 17.19
N GLY A 282 22.44 -45.92 18.50
CA GLY A 282 23.62 -45.68 19.33
C GLY A 282 24.42 -46.97 19.60
N THR A 283 25.03 -47.56 18.58
CA THR A 283 25.89 -48.74 18.73
C THR A 283 27.30 -48.36 19.16
N LEU A 284 27.85 -49.07 20.15
CA LEU A 284 29.19 -48.86 20.68
C LEU A 284 30.19 -49.77 19.97
N ALA A 285 30.78 -49.27 18.87
CA ALA A 285 31.82 -49.91 18.06
C ALA A 285 31.50 -51.29 17.45
N GLU A 286 31.98 -51.51 16.22
CA GLU A 286 31.86 -52.75 15.47
C GLU A 286 32.55 -53.90 16.22
N THR A 287 31.79 -54.63 17.05
CA THR A 287 32.22 -55.93 17.55
C THR A 287 31.73 -56.97 16.55
N GLU A 288 32.66 -57.64 15.88
CA GLU A 288 32.38 -58.78 15.00
C GLU A 288 31.65 -59.86 15.83
N GLY A 289 30.33 -59.98 15.65
CA GLY A 289 29.55 -61.12 16.17
C GLY A 289 28.25 -60.84 16.96
N GLY A 290 27.78 -59.60 17.13
CA GLY A 290 26.59 -59.33 17.96
C GLY A 290 25.58 -58.34 17.38
N GLY A 291 24.77 -58.77 16.40
CA GLY A 291 23.84 -57.91 15.67
C GLY A 291 22.62 -57.44 16.47
N GLY A 292 22.64 -56.21 17.00
CA GLY A 292 21.48 -55.51 17.58
C GLY A 292 21.11 -54.27 16.78
N THR A 293 19.85 -53.85 16.81
CA THR A 293 19.31 -52.74 16.00
C THR A 293 19.70 -51.35 16.52
N GLY A 294 20.33 -51.26 17.70
CA GLY A 294 20.65 -49.99 18.36
C GLY A 294 19.41 -49.17 18.78
N LEU A 295 18.22 -49.78 18.73
CA LEU A 295 16.95 -49.16 19.09
C LEU A 295 16.47 -49.56 20.50
N GLY A 296 16.83 -50.75 21.00
CA GLY A 296 16.32 -51.29 22.27
C GLY A 296 16.54 -50.38 23.48
N LEU A 297 17.76 -49.83 23.67
CA LEU A 297 18.03 -48.89 24.76
C LEU A 297 17.34 -47.54 24.57
N ALA A 298 17.16 -47.08 23.33
CA ALA A 298 16.39 -45.87 23.04
C ALA A 298 14.89 -46.06 23.36
N ILE A 299 14.34 -47.26 23.10
CA ILE A 299 12.98 -47.65 23.47
C ILE A 299 12.85 -47.76 25.00
N ALA A 300 13.83 -48.35 25.68
CA ALA A 300 13.87 -48.43 27.15
C ALA A 300 13.85 -47.03 27.79
N ARG A 301 14.66 -46.09 27.26
CA ARG A 301 14.62 -44.69 27.70
C ARG A 301 13.27 -44.04 27.44
N TRP A 302 12.70 -44.24 26.26
CA TRP A 302 11.38 -43.70 25.94
C TRP A 302 10.28 -44.23 26.87
N VAL A 303 10.18 -45.55 27.09
CA VAL A 303 9.17 -46.12 27.99
C VAL A 303 9.33 -45.54 29.39
N THR A 304 10.57 -45.38 29.84
CA THR A 304 10.87 -44.79 31.15
C THR A 304 10.42 -43.33 31.22
N ASP A 305 10.75 -42.52 30.21
CA ASP A 305 10.35 -41.11 30.11
C ASP A 305 8.82 -40.96 30.03
N LEU A 306 8.13 -41.86 29.31
CA LEU A 306 6.67 -41.89 29.16
C LEU A 306 5.96 -42.08 30.51
N HIS A 307 6.52 -42.92 31.37
CA HIS A 307 6.04 -43.15 32.73
C HIS A 307 6.51 -42.06 33.72
N GLY A 308 7.23 -41.02 33.26
CA GLY A 308 7.75 -39.95 34.10
C GLY A 308 8.97 -40.34 34.94
N GLY A 309 9.66 -41.41 34.57
CA GLY A 309 10.87 -41.91 35.23
C GLY A 309 12.16 -41.36 34.62
N THR A 310 13.29 -41.91 35.07
CA THR A 310 14.63 -41.65 34.49
C THR A 310 15.42 -42.95 34.35
N ILE A 311 16.16 -43.11 33.25
CA ILE A 311 17.07 -44.25 33.03
C ILE A 311 18.52 -43.79 32.88
N ARG A 312 19.46 -44.55 33.43
CA ARG A 312 20.91 -44.26 33.32
C ARG A 312 21.78 -45.49 33.56
N PHE A 313 22.97 -45.48 32.99
CA PHE A 313 24.05 -46.38 33.43
C PHE A 313 24.63 -45.89 34.75
N VAL A 314 24.97 -46.83 35.63
CA VAL A 314 25.71 -46.59 36.87
C VAL A 314 26.97 -47.44 36.90
N ASP A 315 27.95 -47.01 37.69
CA ASP A 315 29.18 -47.80 37.85
C ASP A 315 28.86 -49.16 38.49
N PRO A 316 29.54 -50.24 38.06
CA PRO A 316 29.39 -51.57 38.67
C PRO A 316 29.88 -51.56 40.14
N GLU A 317 29.49 -52.58 40.91
CA GLU A 317 29.95 -52.72 42.29
C GLU A 317 31.47 -52.94 42.36
N ALA A 318 32.12 -52.46 43.43
CA ALA A 318 33.56 -52.57 43.58
C ALA A 318 34.01 -54.04 43.51
N GLY A 319 34.81 -54.39 42.51
CA GLY A 319 35.31 -55.75 42.27
C GLY A 319 34.53 -56.57 41.24
N HIS A 320 33.45 -56.03 40.64
CA HIS A 320 32.67 -56.69 39.58
C HIS A 320 32.86 -55.97 38.23
N ALA A 321 32.95 -56.74 37.14
CA ALA A 321 32.88 -56.24 35.77
C ALA A 321 31.43 -56.34 35.25
N GLY A 322 31.01 -55.44 34.36
CA GLY A 322 29.64 -55.45 33.85
C GLY A 322 29.04 -54.08 33.56
N ALA A 323 27.93 -54.04 32.83
CA ALA A 323 27.08 -52.86 32.75
C ALA A 323 25.92 -52.98 33.75
N ARG A 324 25.61 -51.87 34.44
CA ARG A 324 24.47 -51.78 35.35
C ARG A 324 23.58 -50.61 34.95
N VAL A 325 22.32 -50.90 34.63
CA VAL A 325 21.32 -49.92 34.21
C VAL A 325 20.28 -49.74 35.31
N HIS A 326 20.05 -48.49 35.70
CA HIS A 326 19.03 -48.09 36.66
C HIS A 326 17.91 -47.34 35.94
N ALA A 327 16.69 -47.84 36.02
CA ALA A 327 15.47 -47.12 35.66
C ALA A 327 14.67 -46.82 36.93
N VAL A 328 14.51 -45.54 37.28
CA VAL A 328 13.72 -45.08 38.41
C VAL A 328 12.38 -44.59 37.88
N LEU A 329 11.28 -45.24 38.27
CA LEU A 329 9.93 -44.94 37.80
C LEU A 329 9.02 -44.60 39.00
N PRO A 330 8.01 -43.73 38.84
CA PRO A 330 7.07 -43.45 39.92
C PRO A 330 6.16 -44.65 40.20
N LEU A 331 5.64 -44.75 41.43
CA LEU A 331 4.65 -45.78 41.81
C LEU A 331 3.28 -45.55 41.14
N THR A 332 3.02 -44.31 40.73
CA THR A 332 1.81 -43.91 40.02
C THR A 332 2.22 -43.09 38.80
N ALA A 333 1.85 -43.57 37.60
CA ALA A 333 2.09 -42.80 36.37
C ALA A 333 1.41 -41.40 36.46
N PRO A 334 2.06 -40.32 35.98
CA PRO A 334 1.48 -38.99 36.01
C PRO A 334 0.20 -38.93 35.16
N PRO A 335 -0.84 -38.18 35.58
CA PRO A 335 -2.05 -38.03 34.77
C PRO A 335 -1.68 -37.46 33.41
N THR A 336 -2.11 -38.13 32.33
CA THR A 336 -1.96 -37.67 30.96
C THR A 336 -2.52 -36.25 30.87
N ARG A 337 -1.64 -35.25 30.70
CA ARG A 337 -2.10 -33.89 30.39
C ARG A 337 -2.81 -33.95 29.04
N ASP A 338 -4.12 -33.71 29.04
CA ASP A 338 -4.89 -33.34 27.86
C ASP A 338 -4.23 -32.12 27.21
N ARG A 339 -3.27 -32.35 26.32
CA ARG A 339 -2.84 -31.35 25.36
C ARG A 339 -3.82 -31.43 24.21
N ALA A 340 -4.46 -30.30 23.93
CA ALA A 340 -5.39 -30.13 22.82
C ALA A 340 -4.85 -30.82 21.55
N PRO A 341 -5.72 -31.51 20.78
CA PRO A 341 -5.29 -32.28 19.63
C PRO A 341 -4.50 -31.36 18.70
N VAL A 342 -3.22 -31.65 18.53
CA VAL A 342 -2.46 -31.10 17.40
C VAL A 342 -3.20 -31.59 16.18
N ALA A 343 -3.76 -30.64 15.42
CA ALA A 343 -4.48 -30.93 14.20
C ALA A 343 -3.66 -31.91 13.37
N ALA A 344 -4.28 -33.02 12.98
CA ALA A 344 -3.69 -34.02 12.10
C ALA A 344 -2.94 -33.31 10.96
N PRO A 345 -1.73 -33.74 10.58
CA PRO A 345 -1.11 -33.23 9.36
C PRO A 345 -2.12 -33.45 8.25
N LYS A 346 -2.63 -32.36 7.67
CA LYS A 346 -3.42 -32.42 6.44
C LYS A 346 -2.57 -33.23 5.47
N GLU A 347 -3.10 -34.37 5.01
CA GLU A 347 -2.52 -35.13 3.90
C GLU A 347 -2.12 -34.12 2.83
N ILE A 348 -0.81 -33.94 2.66
CA ILE A 348 -0.28 -33.31 1.46
C ILE A 348 -0.45 -34.40 0.40
N PRO A 349 -1.29 -34.21 -0.62
CA PRO A 349 -1.44 -35.18 -1.68
C PRO A 349 -0.05 -35.46 -2.27
N VAL A 350 0.34 -36.73 -2.28
CA VAL A 350 1.48 -37.20 -3.07
C VAL A 350 1.17 -36.80 -4.51
N PRO A 351 2.03 -36.05 -5.21
CA PRO A 351 1.77 -35.71 -6.60
C PRO A 351 1.80 -36.99 -7.43
N ASP A 352 0.69 -37.32 -8.06
CA ASP A 352 0.62 -38.37 -9.10
C ASP A 352 1.74 -38.13 -10.10
N THR A 353 2.69 -39.07 -10.17
CA THR A 353 3.87 -38.99 -11.04
C THR A 353 3.54 -39.34 -12.51
N SER A 354 2.26 -39.33 -12.88
CA SER A 354 1.77 -39.71 -14.21
C SER A 354 0.96 -38.63 -14.93
N ALA A 355 0.89 -37.41 -14.41
CA ALA A 355 0.31 -36.29 -15.16
C ALA A 355 1.36 -35.70 -16.13
N PRO A 356 1.01 -35.46 -17.41
CA PRO A 356 1.92 -34.81 -18.33
C PRO A 356 2.30 -33.44 -17.78
N THR A 357 3.60 -33.17 -17.71
CA THR A 357 4.19 -31.92 -17.26
C THR A 357 3.44 -30.76 -17.91
N PRO A 358 2.71 -29.91 -17.15
CA PRO A 358 2.17 -28.70 -17.73
C PRO A 358 3.35 -27.90 -18.27
N PRO A 359 3.23 -27.30 -19.47
CA PRO A 359 4.31 -26.50 -20.04
C PRO A 359 4.74 -25.50 -18.97
N SER A 360 6.04 -25.49 -18.67
CA SER A 360 6.69 -24.58 -17.72
C SER A 360 6.09 -23.20 -17.86
N ALA A 361 5.12 -22.87 -17.00
CA ALA A 361 4.57 -21.54 -16.92
C ALA A 361 5.71 -20.70 -16.38
N THR A 362 6.31 -19.91 -17.27
CA THR A 362 7.28 -18.89 -16.90
C THR A 362 6.74 -18.20 -15.65
N PRO A 363 7.49 -18.16 -14.53
CA PRO A 363 7.01 -17.53 -13.31
C PRO A 363 6.52 -16.13 -13.68
N PRO A 364 5.34 -15.68 -13.16
CA PRO A 364 4.86 -14.36 -13.47
C PRO A 364 6.00 -13.37 -13.14
N PRO A 365 6.33 -12.46 -14.07
CA PRO A 365 7.41 -11.52 -13.84
C PRO A 365 7.17 -10.80 -12.51
N LEU A 366 8.22 -10.64 -11.71
CA LEU A 366 8.15 -9.89 -10.47
C LEU A 366 7.41 -8.57 -10.73
N PRO A 367 6.37 -8.23 -9.95
CA PRO A 367 5.59 -7.03 -10.19
C PRO A 367 6.52 -5.82 -10.25
N SER A 368 6.30 -4.97 -11.24
CA SER A 368 7.08 -3.75 -11.39
C SER A 368 6.92 -2.86 -10.14
N MET A 369 7.86 -1.94 -9.87
CA MET A 369 7.73 -1.02 -8.74
C MET A 369 6.38 -0.29 -8.73
N THR A 370 5.88 0.07 -9.92
CA THR A 370 4.56 0.69 -10.06
C THR A 370 3.42 -0.27 -9.72
N ASP A 371 3.51 -1.56 -10.05
CA ASP A 371 2.47 -2.54 -9.69
C ASP A 371 2.36 -2.75 -8.19
N SER A 372 3.47 -2.67 -7.44
CA SER A 372 3.43 -2.73 -5.97
C SER A 372 2.77 -1.49 -5.33
N LEU A 373 2.87 -0.33 -5.97
CA LEU A 373 2.29 0.92 -5.46
C LEU A 373 0.80 1.08 -5.82
N PHE A 374 0.40 0.57 -6.99
CA PHE A 374 -0.91 0.83 -7.58
C PHE A 374 -1.80 -0.42 -7.71
N GLY A 375 -1.29 -1.63 -7.44
CA GLY A 375 -1.90 -2.90 -7.88
C GLY A 375 -3.35 -3.16 -7.47
N GLY A 376 -3.81 -2.65 -6.32
CA GLY A 376 -5.21 -2.79 -5.88
C GLY A 376 -6.18 -1.78 -6.50
N LEU A 377 -5.70 -0.60 -6.91
CA LEU A 377 -6.53 0.51 -7.39
C LEU A 377 -6.43 0.71 -8.91
N TRP A 378 -5.25 0.44 -9.47
CA TRP A 378 -4.87 0.75 -10.84
C TRP A 378 -3.88 -0.29 -11.42
N PRO A 379 -4.36 -1.52 -11.67
CA PRO A 379 -3.53 -2.60 -12.22
C PRO A 379 -3.03 -2.31 -13.65
N ASP A 380 -1.88 -2.89 -14.03
CA ASP A 380 -1.36 -2.76 -15.40
C ASP A 380 -2.09 -3.77 -16.25
N ARG A 381 -2.93 -3.30 -17.16
CA ARG A 381 -3.61 -4.20 -18.09
C ARG A 381 -2.72 -4.64 -19.25
N GLY A 382 -1.43 -4.26 -19.24
CA GLY A 382 -0.51 -4.66 -20.29
C GLY A 382 -0.80 -3.92 -21.60
N GLU A 383 -1.30 -2.69 -21.56
CA GLU A 383 -1.68 -1.91 -22.75
C GLU A 383 -0.55 -1.86 -23.80
N PRO A 384 -0.78 -2.26 -25.06
CA PRO A 384 0.26 -2.28 -26.08
C PRO A 384 0.80 -0.88 -26.37
N GLY A 385 2.07 -0.81 -26.79
CA GLY A 385 2.68 0.47 -27.17
C GLY A 385 1.99 1.10 -28.37
N ARG A 386 1.71 2.41 -28.30
CA ARG A 386 0.99 3.16 -29.36
C ARG A 386 1.82 4.36 -29.83
N PRO A 387 2.76 4.17 -30.78
CA PRO A 387 3.71 5.21 -31.17
C PRO A 387 3.03 6.46 -31.78
N ARG A 388 1.89 6.29 -32.45
CA ARG A 388 1.09 7.40 -32.98
C ARG A 388 0.58 8.35 -31.88
N LEU A 389 0.15 7.81 -30.74
CA LEU A 389 -0.32 8.63 -29.62
C LEU A 389 0.84 9.34 -28.91
N LEU A 390 2.00 8.69 -28.81
CA LEU A 390 3.21 9.30 -28.30
C LEU A 390 3.67 10.47 -29.20
N ALA A 391 3.71 10.28 -30.51
CA ALA A 391 4.06 11.34 -31.47
C ALA A 391 3.07 12.52 -31.38
N TRP A 392 1.78 12.25 -31.22
CA TRP A 392 0.78 13.31 -31.06
C TRP A 392 0.94 14.06 -29.73
N ALA A 393 1.23 13.37 -28.61
CA ALA A 393 1.54 14.01 -27.33
C ALA A 393 2.79 14.91 -27.42
N VAL A 394 3.82 14.46 -28.13
CA VAL A 394 5.02 15.29 -28.42
C VAL A 394 4.63 16.50 -29.27
N GLY A 395 3.79 16.32 -30.29
CA GLY A 395 3.27 17.42 -31.11
C GLY A 395 2.47 18.45 -30.31
N VAL A 396 1.63 18.02 -29.36
CA VAL A 396 0.94 18.91 -28.41
C VAL A 396 1.95 19.68 -27.56
N GLY A 397 3.00 19.01 -27.09
CA GLY A 397 4.11 19.67 -26.39
C GLY A 397 4.77 20.75 -27.23
N VAL A 398 5.23 20.43 -28.44
CA VAL A 398 5.87 21.41 -29.35
C VAL A 398 4.95 22.60 -29.63
N LEU A 399 3.67 22.36 -29.92
CA LEU A 399 2.67 23.41 -30.10
C LEU A 399 2.58 24.30 -28.86
N ALA A 400 2.53 23.71 -27.66
CA ALA A 400 2.46 24.46 -26.41
C ALA A 400 3.72 25.27 -26.11
N GLY A 401 4.89 24.71 -26.42
CA GLY A 401 6.16 25.41 -26.30
C GLY A 401 6.24 26.63 -27.21
N MET A 402 5.63 26.57 -28.40
CA MET A 402 5.57 27.72 -29.30
C MET A 402 4.47 28.73 -28.94
N ALA A 403 3.36 28.26 -28.37
CA ALA A 403 2.13 29.05 -28.28
C ALA A 403 1.79 29.64 -26.90
N LEU A 404 2.43 29.18 -25.82
CA LEU A 404 2.11 29.63 -24.45
C LEU A 404 3.14 30.60 -23.83
N PRO A 405 4.46 30.37 -23.95
CA PRO A 405 5.43 31.24 -23.31
C PRO A 405 5.37 32.66 -23.87
N PHE A 406 5.42 33.66 -22.97
CA PHE A 406 5.43 35.09 -23.33
C PHE A 406 4.19 35.56 -24.10
N HIS A 407 3.15 34.73 -24.13
CA HIS A 407 1.89 35.03 -24.77
C HIS A 407 0.77 35.03 -23.74
N ASP A 408 -0.07 36.05 -23.80
CA ASP A 408 -1.31 36.11 -23.03
C ASP A 408 -2.29 35.01 -23.46
N LEU A 409 -3.30 34.76 -22.62
CA LEU A 409 -4.33 33.76 -22.92
C LEU A 409 -5.12 34.16 -24.17
N GLY A 410 -5.19 33.24 -25.15
CA GLY A 410 -5.76 33.54 -26.45
C GLY A 410 -5.91 32.32 -27.36
N LEU A 411 -5.79 32.55 -28.67
CA LEU A 411 -5.85 31.53 -29.72
C LEU A 411 -4.84 30.40 -29.52
N GLY A 412 -3.60 30.72 -29.15
CA GLY A 412 -2.54 29.75 -28.87
C GLY A 412 -2.95 28.78 -27.76
N THR A 413 -3.45 29.30 -26.64
CA THR A 413 -3.97 28.50 -25.52
C THR A 413 -5.11 27.58 -25.97
N PHE A 414 -6.07 28.11 -26.72
CA PHE A 414 -7.20 27.32 -27.22
C PHE A 414 -6.74 26.18 -28.14
N LEU A 415 -5.82 26.45 -29.07
CA LEU A 415 -5.30 25.43 -29.99
C LEU A 415 -4.58 24.31 -29.24
N VAL A 416 -3.78 24.66 -28.23
CA VAL A 416 -3.11 23.67 -27.36
C VAL A 416 -4.12 22.81 -26.61
N LEU A 417 -5.15 23.43 -26.01
CA LEU A 417 -6.21 22.73 -25.28
C LEU A 417 -7.04 21.82 -26.20
N MET A 418 -7.33 22.25 -27.43
CA MET A 418 -8.04 21.42 -28.42
C MET A 418 -7.18 20.25 -28.90
N ALA A 419 -5.89 20.47 -29.17
CA ALA A 419 -4.99 19.40 -29.56
C ALA A 419 -4.84 18.35 -28.45
N ALA A 420 -4.67 18.80 -27.20
CA ALA A 420 -4.63 17.92 -26.02
C ALA A 420 -5.99 17.20 -25.80
N GLY A 421 -7.10 17.93 -25.87
CA GLY A 421 -8.44 17.38 -25.69
C GLY A 421 -8.80 16.32 -26.74
N LEU A 422 -8.50 16.57 -28.02
CA LEU A 422 -8.68 15.59 -29.09
C LEU A 422 -7.82 14.33 -28.88
N LEU A 423 -6.56 14.50 -28.46
CA LEU A 423 -5.69 13.38 -28.12
C LEU A 423 -6.30 12.49 -27.02
N LEU A 424 -6.78 13.09 -25.93
CA LEU A 424 -7.42 12.37 -24.83
C LEU A 424 -8.72 11.68 -25.27
N PHE A 425 -9.55 12.38 -26.05
CA PHE A 425 -10.80 11.85 -26.58
C PHE A 425 -10.57 10.68 -27.55
N ALA A 426 -9.57 10.79 -28.43
CA ALA A 426 -9.20 9.74 -29.39
C ALA A 426 -8.59 8.51 -28.69
N ALA A 427 -7.79 8.73 -27.64
CA ALA A 427 -7.19 7.66 -26.84
C ALA A 427 -8.24 6.91 -26.01
N SER A 428 -9.30 7.59 -25.55
CA SER A 428 -10.32 7.02 -24.68
C SER A 428 -11.13 5.89 -25.35
N PRO A 429 -11.16 4.69 -24.76
CA PRO A 429 -12.09 3.63 -25.16
C PRO A 429 -13.56 4.02 -24.97
N ARG A 430 -13.83 4.99 -24.09
CA ARG A 430 -15.18 5.40 -23.66
C ARG A 430 -15.75 6.56 -24.49
N ARG A 431 -15.07 7.00 -25.55
CA ARG A 431 -15.46 8.16 -26.38
C ARG A 431 -16.87 8.14 -26.97
N ARG A 432 -17.51 6.97 -27.06
CA ARG A 432 -18.89 6.80 -27.55
C ARG A 432 -19.96 6.95 -26.45
N ARG A 433 -19.59 7.05 -25.18
CA ARG A 433 -20.56 7.22 -24.09
C ARG A 433 -21.13 8.65 -24.09
N PRO A 434 -22.44 8.83 -23.88
CA PRO A 434 -23.07 10.16 -23.94
C PRO A 434 -22.48 11.11 -22.90
N PHE A 435 -22.15 10.60 -21.70
CA PHE A 435 -21.50 11.40 -20.65
C PHE A 435 -20.12 11.92 -21.10
N THR A 436 -19.28 11.07 -21.69
CA THR A 436 -17.96 11.48 -22.17
C THR A 436 -18.06 12.49 -23.32
N ILE A 437 -19.03 12.35 -24.21
CA ILE A 437 -19.31 13.32 -25.28
C ILE A 437 -19.76 14.65 -24.70
N ALA A 438 -20.70 14.64 -23.75
CA ALA A 438 -21.17 15.86 -23.08
C ALA A 438 -20.03 16.58 -22.35
N CYS A 439 -19.16 15.83 -21.65
CA CYS A 439 -17.96 16.38 -21.02
C CYS A 439 -16.98 16.97 -22.04
N ALA A 440 -16.75 16.30 -23.18
CA ALA A 440 -15.87 16.81 -24.24
C ALA A 440 -16.41 18.12 -24.82
N VAL A 441 -17.71 18.20 -25.11
CA VAL A 441 -18.37 19.44 -25.55
C VAL A 441 -18.22 20.54 -24.51
N LEU A 442 -18.44 20.23 -23.23
CA LEU A 442 -18.32 21.19 -22.14
C LEU A 442 -16.88 21.68 -21.97
N CYS A 443 -15.88 20.80 -22.07
CA CYS A 443 -14.46 21.19 -22.08
C CYS A 443 -14.12 22.09 -23.27
N THR A 444 -14.68 21.84 -24.46
CA THR A 444 -14.48 22.71 -25.62
C THR A 444 -15.09 24.09 -25.41
N LEU A 445 -16.31 24.17 -24.85
CA LEU A 445 -16.92 25.44 -24.51
C LEU A 445 -16.10 26.19 -23.45
N LEU A 446 -15.63 25.50 -22.40
CA LEU A 446 -14.77 26.11 -21.37
C LEU A 446 -13.42 26.56 -21.93
N ALA A 447 -12.82 25.82 -22.84
CA ALA A 447 -11.58 26.25 -23.49
C ALA A 447 -11.80 27.44 -24.43
N SER A 448 -12.97 27.52 -25.08
CA SER A 448 -13.31 28.63 -25.97
C SER A 448 -13.41 29.99 -25.25
N THR A 449 -13.53 30.01 -23.92
CA THR A 449 -13.50 31.28 -23.19
C THR A 449 -12.18 32.01 -23.36
N ALA A 450 -11.06 31.30 -23.55
CA ALA A 450 -9.75 31.91 -23.86
C ALA A 450 -9.73 32.61 -25.23
N LEU A 451 -10.61 32.23 -26.17
CA LEU A 451 -10.78 32.93 -27.45
C LEU A 451 -11.70 34.14 -27.34
N ILE A 452 -12.63 34.11 -26.38
CA ILE A 452 -13.74 35.05 -26.33
C ILE A 452 -13.47 36.17 -25.33
N ARG A 453 -12.75 35.86 -24.24
CA ARG A 453 -12.59 36.73 -23.07
C ARG A 453 -11.12 37.00 -22.78
N ASP A 454 -10.86 38.26 -22.46
CA ASP A 454 -9.58 38.74 -21.95
C ASP A 454 -9.54 38.69 -20.41
N ALA A 455 -10.71 38.64 -19.75
CA ALA A 455 -10.83 38.48 -18.30
C ALA A 455 -10.15 37.19 -17.79
N GLU A 456 -8.87 37.27 -17.41
CA GLU A 456 -8.04 36.10 -17.08
C GLU A 456 -8.61 35.29 -15.92
N TRP A 457 -9.16 35.96 -14.91
CA TRP A 457 -9.69 35.32 -13.71
C TRP A 457 -10.80 34.31 -14.04
N ILE A 458 -11.72 34.63 -14.95
CA ILE A 458 -12.80 33.73 -15.36
C ILE A 458 -12.31 32.66 -16.33
N VAL A 459 -11.35 33.00 -17.20
CA VAL A 459 -10.72 32.02 -18.11
C VAL A 459 -10.02 30.93 -17.29
N ILE A 460 -9.20 31.30 -16.31
CA ILE A 460 -8.48 30.34 -15.44
C ILE A 460 -9.46 29.42 -14.70
N LEU A 461 -10.55 29.96 -14.13
CA LEU A 461 -11.59 29.16 -13.49
C LEU A 461 -12.26 28.17 -14.47
N CYS A 462 -12.52 28.61 -15.71
CA CYS A 462 -13.06 27.74 -16.76
C CYS A 462 -12.08 26.63 -17.14
N LEU A 463 -10.78 26.92 -17.26
CA LEU A 463 -9.75 25.94 -17.56
C LEU A 463 -9.58 24.91 -16.44
N MET A 464 -9.61 25.35 -15.17
CA MET A 464 -9.59 24.46 -14.00
C MET A 464 -10.81 23.53 -13.98
N ALA A 465 -12.01 24.07 -14.21
CA ALA A 465 -13.23 23.28 -14.33
C ALA A 465 -13.15 22.29 -15.51
N GLY A 466 -12.58 22.71 -16.65
CA GLY A 466 -12.34 21.87 -17.81
C GLY A 466 -11.42 20.69 -17.51
N GLY A 467 -10.33 20.90 -16.77
CA GLY A 467 -9.44 19.83 -16.29
C GLY A 467 -10.16 18.85 -15.36
N ALA A 468 -10.95 19.35 -14.41
CA ALA A 468 -11.77 18.51 -13.52
C ALA A 468 -12.78 17.66 -14.31
N ILE A 469 -13.48 18.25 -15.28
CA ILE A 469 -14.42 17.53 -16.15
C ILE A 469 -13.71 16.48 -17.00
N ALA A 470 -12.55 16.81 -17.57
CA ALA A 470 -11.78 15.88 -18.39
C ALA A 470 -11.39 14.63 -17.60
N THR A 471 -10.85 14.80 -16.38
CA THR A 471 -10.48 13.64 -15.54
C THR A 471 -11.69 12.77 -15.19
N MET A 472 -12.84 13.37 -14.84
CA MET A 472 -14.07 12.61 -14.57
C MET A 472 -14.59 11.87 -15.81
N ALA A 473 -14.47 12.47 -17.00
CA ALA A 473 -14.87 11.86 -18.26
C ALA A 473 -14.02 10.62 -18.59
N LEU A 474 -12.73 10.63 -18.23
CA LEU A 474 -11.82 9.51 -18.41
C LEU A 474 -12.09 8.37 -17.41
N THR A 475 -12.29 8.69 -16.12
CA THR A 475 -12.47 7.67 -15.06
C THR A 475 -13.90 7.14 -14.93
N ASP A 476 -14.92 7.84 -15.44
CA ASP A 476 -16.35 7.54 -15.26
C ASP A 476 -16.78 7.48 -13.77
N ALA A 477 -16.14 8.26 -12.88
CA ALA A 477 -16.46 8.30 -11.46
C ALA A 477 -17.94 8.66 -11.20
N ARG A 478 -18.59 7.95 -10.27
CA ARG A 478 -20.02 8.17 -9.92
C ARG A 478 -20.24 8.57 -8.47
N ASN A 479 -19.32 8.24 -7.58
CA ASN A 479 -19.45 8.48 -6.15
C ASN A 479 -18.39 9.48 -5.66
N VAL A 480 -18.60 10.03 -4.47
CA VAL A 480 -17.70 11.06 -3.89
C VAL A 480 -16.25 10.55 -3.74
N PRO A 481 -15.98 9.34 -3.21
CA PRO A 481 -14.60 8.81 -3.16
C PRO A 481 -13.96 8.69 -4.55
N GLY A 482 -14.72 8.22 -5.54
CA GLY A 482 -14.28 8.09 -6.92
C GLY A 482 -13.93 9.43 -7.55
N PHE A 483 -14.63 10.52 -7.18
CA PHE A 483 -14.27 11.88 -7.59
C PHE A 483 -12.89 12.30 -7.06
N VAL A 484 -12.63 12.06 -5.77
CA VAL A 484 -11.32 12.38 -5.17
C VAL A 484 -10.21 11.58 -5.84
N ILE A 485 -10.41 10.26 -6.03
CA ILE A 485 -9.44 9.40 -6.69
C ILE A 485 -9.22 9.83 -8.14
N SER A 486 -10.29 10.19 -8.85
CA SER A 486 -10.21 10.65 -10.23
C SER A 486 -9.41 11.95 -10.36
N ALA A 487 -9.58 12.91 -9.45
CA ALA A 487 -8.81 14.16 -9.46
C ALA A 487 -7.30 13.90 -9.32
N ILE A 488 -6.91 12.97 -8.44
CA ILE A 488 -5.50 12.64 -8.19
C ILE A 488 -4.95 11.67 -9.26
N SER A 489 -5.82 10.98 -10.01
CA SER A 489 -5.42 9.98 -10.99
C SER A 489 -4.58 10.56 -12.13
N TRP A 490 -4.84 11.79 -12.59
CA TRP A 490 -4.07 12.37 -13.70
C TRP A 490 -2.61 12.64 -13.34
N PRO A 491 -2.27 13.32 -12.22
CA PRO A 491 -0.88 13.39 -11.75
C PRO A 491 -0.23 12.00 -11.57
N LEU A 492 -0.95 11.05 -10.98
CA LEU A 492 -0.44 9.69 -10.75
C LEU A 492 -0.23 8.90 -12.05
N ALA A 493 -0.96 9.24 -13.13
CA ALA A 493 -0.81 8.63 -14.44
C ALA A 493 0.60 8.80 -15.00
N GLY A 494 1.30 9.89 -14.66
CA GLY A 494 2.68 10.13 -15.06
C GLY A 494 3.64 9.07 -14.52
N LEU A 495 3.45 8.65 -13.26
CA LEU A 495 4.23 7.58 -12.64
C LEU A 495 3.78 6.21 -13.13
N ARG A 496 2.45 6.00 -13.20
CA ARG A 496 1.85 4.72 -13.57
C ARG A 496 2.08 4.35 -15.04
N GLY A 497 2.22 5.35 -15.90
CA GLY A 497 2.41 5.21 -17.35
C GLY A 497 3.85 4.92 -17.79
N ILE A 498 4.84 4.98 -16.89
CA ILE A 498 6.26 4.73 -17.21
C ILE A 498 6.48 3.38 -17.93
N PRO A 499 5.89 2.24 -17.50
CA PRO A 499 6.06 0.96 -18.19
C PRO A 499 5.47 0.97 -19.62
N TRP A 500 4.35 1.66 -19.83
CA TRP A 500 3.72 1.81 -21.14
C TRP A 500 4.56 2.70 -22.07
N LEU A 501 5.10 3.81 -21.56
CA LEU A 501 6.04 4.65 -22.30
C LEU A 501 7.27 3.85 -22.71
N GLY A 502 7.86 3.09 -21.77
CA GLY A 502 9.01 2.24 -22.05
C GLY A 502 8.75 1.15 -23.09
N ARG A 503 7.52 0.62 -23.18
CA ARG A 503 7.12 -0.32 -24.24
C ARG A 503 6.95 0.38 -25.59
N THR A 504 6.34 1.57 -25.60
CA THR A 504 6.12 2.36 -26.82
C THR A 504 7.44 2.84 -27.43
N VAL A 505 8.37 3.33 -26.62
CA VAL A 505 9.69 3.78 -27.07
C VAL A 505 10.50 2.59 -27.63
N ARG A 506 10.44 1.42 -26.98
CA ARG A 506 11.11 0.20 -27.48
C ARG A 506 10.66 -0.21 -28.88
N MET A 507 9.38 -0.01 -29.20
CA MET A 507 8.86 -0.28 -30.54
C MET A 507 9.39 0.70 -31.59
N LEU A 508 9.64 1.96 -31.21
CA LEU A 508 10.17 3.00 -32.10
C LEU A 508 11.67 2.85 -32.35
N THR A 509 12.45 2.51 -31.32
CA THR A 509 13.91 2.56 -31.41
C THR A 509 14.58 1.25 -31.79
N GLY A 510 13.83 0.13 -31.89
CA GLY A 510 14.42 -1.19 -32.05
C GLY A 510 15.24 -1.66 -30.83
N THR A 511 15.68 -2.92 -30.85
CA THR A 511 16.22 -3.68 -29.71
C THR A 511 17.39 -3.00 -28.96
N GLY A 512 17.27 -2.89 -27.63
CA GLY A 512 18.37 -2.75 -26.66
C GLY A 512 19.09 -1.40 -26.58
N HIS A 513 19.71 -0.93 -27.67
CA HIS A 513 20.64 0.21 -27.64
C HIS A 513 19.96 1.57 -27.76
N GLY A 514 18.77 1.64 -28.39
CA GLY A 514 18.08 2.91 -28.63
C GLY A 514 17.63 3.64 -27.36
N ILE A 515 17.20 2.93 -26.31
CA ILE A 515 16.87 3.55 -25.02
C ILE A 515 18.11 4.14 -24.35
N ALA A 516 19.26 3.47 -24.46
CA ALA A 516 20.51 3.99 -23.93
C ALA A 516 20.90 5.28 -24.65
N VAL A 517 20.80 5.32 -25.99
CA VAL A 517 21.08 6.51 -26.80
C VAL A 517 20.13 7.66 -26.44
N VAL A 518 18.81 7.42 -26.38
CA VAL A 518 17.83 8.46 -26.01
C VAL A 518 18.08 9.00 -24.60
N ARG A 519 18.35 8.10 -23.64
CA ARG A 519 18.68 8.50 -22.26
C ARG A 519 19.97 9.32 -22.22
N THR A 520 21.00 8.91 -22.96
CA THR A 520 22.26 9.65 -23.05
C THR A 520 22.04 11.02 -23.68
N VAL A 521 21.32 11.12 -24.80
CA VAL A 521 20.98 12.41 -25.43
C VAL A 521 20.20 13.31 -24.47
N LEU A 522 19.20 12.77 -23.76
CA LEU A 522 18.40 13.54 -22.80
C LEU A 522 19.26 14.09 -21.65
N TRP A 523 20.09 13.24 -21.03
CA TRP A 523 21.01 13.68 -19.95
C TRP A 523 22.10 14.62 -20.46
N SER A 524 22.59 14.43 -21.68
CA SER A 524 23.56 15.31 -22.31
C SER A 524 22.95 16.68 -22.60
N VAL A 525 21.72 16.75 -23.14
CA VAL A 525 21.02 18.01 -23.37
C VAL A 525 20.70 18.69 -22.04
N LEU A 526 20.15 17.97 -21.05
CA LEU A 526 19.86 18.53 -19.74
C LEU A 526 21.12 19.07 -19.05
N GLY A 527 22.21 18.30 -19.08
CA GLY A 527 23.50 18.72 -18.57
C GLY A 527 24.03 19.95 -19.31
N LEU A 528 23.99 19.95 -20.65
CA LEU A 528 24.42 21.07 -21.47
C LEU A 528 23.63 22.33 -21.12
N THR A 529 22.30 22.25 -21.02
CA THR A 529 21.44 23.40 -20.67
C THR A 529 21.73 23.93 -19.27
N ILE A 530 21.78 23.05 -18.26
CA ILE A 530 22.04 23.46 -16.87
C ILE A 530 23.41 24.14 -16.78
N PHE A 531 24.47 23.48 -17.29
CA PHE A 531 25.82 24.02 -17.20
C PHE A 531 26.04 25.25 -18.08
N ALA A 532 25.44 25.30 -19.27
CA ALA A 532 25.47 26.52 -20.08
C ALA A 532 24.85 27.69 -19.33
N PHE A 533 23.68 27.52 -18.71
CA PHE A 533 23.02 28.59 -17.95
C PHE A 533 23.81 28.99 -16.70
N LEU A 534 24.35 28.01 -15.96
CA LEU A 534 25.18 28.26 -14.79
C LEU A 534 26.45 29.04 -15.16
N PHE A 535 27.12 28.67 -16.25
CA PHE A 535 28.33 29.39 -16.71
C PHE A 535 28.01 30.75 -17.31
N MET A 536 26.91 30.89 -18.05
CA MET A 536 26.42 32.21 -18.49
C MET A 536 26.14 33.14 -17.30
N SER A 537 25.58 32.62 -16.21
CA SER A 537 25.32 33.41 -15.01
C SER A 537 26.59 33.77 -14.21
N ALA A 538 27.65 32.98 -14.35
CA ALA A 538 28.88 33.13 -13.59
C ALA A 538 29.96 33.95 -14.32
N ASP A 539 29.93 34.01 -15.65
CA ASP A 539 30.96 34.65 -16.46
C ASP A 539 30.36 35.37 -17.68
N ALA A 540 30.56 36.69 -17.74
CA ALA A 540 30.02 37.55 -18.79
C ALA A 540 30.61 37.28 -20.18
N LEU A 541 31.86 36.81 -20.25
CA LEU A 541 32.56 36.57 -21.50
C LEU A 541 32.09 35.26 -22.15
N PHE A 542 31.83 34.23 -21.33
CA PHE A 542 31.17 33.01 -21.76
C PHE A 542 29.73 33.26 -22.22
N ALA A 543 28.99 34.16 -21.55
CA ALA A 543 27.65 34.56 -21.96
C ALA A 543 27.63 35.21 -23.35
N GLU A 544 28.58 36.10 -23.63
CA GLU A 544 28.71 36.80 -24.93
C GLU A 544 29.15 35.86 -26.07
N TRP A 545 30.01 34.88 -25.79
CA TRP A 545 30.36 33.85 -26.80
C TRP A 545 29.21 32.90 -27.09
N PHE A 546 28.44 32.55 -26.06
CA PHE A 546 27.29 31.66 -26.21
C PHE A 546 26.18 32.31 -27.04
N SER A 547 25.89 33.60 -26.82
CA SER A 547 24.93 34.37 -27.62
C SER A 547 25.39 34.55 -29.08
N GLY A 548 26.71 34.54 -29.36
CA GLY A 548 27.23 34.59 -30.73
C GLY A 548 27.22 33.25 -31.49
N LEU A 549 27.17 32.12 -30.80
CA LEU A 549 27.26 30.77 -31.40
C LEU A 549 25.88 30.12 -31.61
N VAL A 550 24.89 30.51 -30.83
CA VAL A 550 23.49 30.09 -30.97
C VAL A 550 22.77 31.25 -31.67
N PRO A 551 22.14 31.07 -32.85
CA PRO A 551 21.36 32.13 -33.49
C PRO A 551 20.33 32.70 -32.49
N ASP A 552 20.04 34.01 -32.55
CA ASP A 552 19.13 34.81 -31.68
C ASP A 552 17.72 34.19 -31.50
N PHE A 553 17.65 32.99 -30.97
CA PHE A 553 16.57 32.50 -30.15
C PHE A 553 16.98 32.97 -28.76
N GLY A 554 16.30 33.98 -28.19
CA GLY A 554 16.58 34.46 -26.83
C GLY A 554 16.85 33.27 -25.92
N SER A 555 18.07 33.13 -25.41
CA SER A 555 18.57 31.86 -24.89
C SER A 555 17.80 31.38 -23.64
N ALA A 556 17.19 32.32 -22.91
CA ALA A 556 16.22 32.06 -21.87
C ALA A 556 14.85 31.66 -22.44
N ASP A 557 14.35 32.38 -23.43
CA ASP A 557 13.01 32.16 -24.02
C ASP A 557 12.91 30.80 -24.69
N PHE A 558 13.91 30.39 -25.47
CA PHE A 558 13.94 29.06 -26.07
C PHE A 558 13.99 27.96 -25.02
N ALA A 559 14.75 28.15 -23.94
CA ALA A 559 14.78 27.19 -22.83
C ALA A 559 13.41 27.06 -22.15
N VAL A 560 12.70 28.19 -21.98
CA VAL A 560 11.32 28.23 -21.48
C VAL A 560 10.37 27.52 -22.44
N GLN A 561 10.47 27.75 -23.74
CA GLN A 561 9.66 27.07 -24.78
C GLN A 561 9.87 25.55 -24.79
N VAL A 562 11.13 25.10 -24.75
CA VAL A 562 11.47 23.68 -24.67
C VAL A 562 10.96 23.07 -23.36
N PHE A 563 11.10 23.79 -22.24
CA PHE A 563 10.58 23.35 -20.96
C PHE A 563 9.06 23.18 -21.00
N VAL A 564 8.33 24.19 -21.49
CA VAL A 564 6.87 24.12 -21.64
C VAL A 564 6.48 22.98 -22.57
N ALA A 565 7.22 22.78 -23.67
CA ALA A 565 6.95 21.68 -24.58
C ALA A 565 7.09 20.31 -23.93
N ILE A 566 8.15 20.11 -23.14
CA ILE A 566 8.36 18.87 -22.40
C ILE A 566 7.32 18.71 -21.29
N ALA A 567 7.00 19.77 -20.55
CA ALA A 567 6.05 19.75 -19.45
C ALA A 567 4.62 19.45 -19.94
N VAL A 568 4.13 20.21 -20.91
CA VAL A 568 2.79 20.04 -21.49
C VAL A 568 2.69 18.71 -22.26
N GLY A 569 3.74 18.33 -23.01
CA GLY A 569 3.82 17.03 -23.67
C GLY A 569 3.78 15.87 -22.66
N GLY A 570 4.46 16.00 -21.53
CA GLY A 570 4.43 15.05 -20.41
C GLY A 570 3.04 14.95 -19.75
N ILE A 571 2.38 16.08 -19.51
CA ILE A 571 1.00 16.14 -18.97
C ILE A 571 0.00 15.50 -19.94
N ALA A 572 0.12 15.80 -21.23
CA ALA A 572 -0.70 15.21 -22.29
C ALA A 572 -0.47 13.70 -22.41
N LEU A 573 0.78 13.25 -22.28
CA LEU A 573 1.14 11.83 -22.28
C LEU A 573 0.60 11.09 -21.05
N ALA A 574 0.70 11.69 -19.87
CA ALA A 574 0.11 11.16 -18.63
C ALA A 574 -1.41 11.05 -18.76
N GLY A 575 -2.06 12.09 -19.27
CA GLY A 575 -3.50 12.07 -19.56
C GLY A 575 -3.87 11.01 -20.59
N THR A 576 -3.04 10.81 -21.61
CA THR A 576 -3.23 9.76 -22.63
C THR A 576 -3.17 8.37 -22.01
N TYR A 577 -2.23 8.12 -21.10
CA TYR A 577 -2.18 6.87 -20.34
C TYR A 577 -3.43 6.68 -19.47
N LEU A 578 -3.88 7.73 -18.76
CA LEU A 578 -5.12 7.70 -18.00
C LEU A 578 -6.34 7.39 -18.89
N ALA A 579 -6.38 7.94 -20.11
CA ALA A 579 -7.44 7.67 -21.07
C ALA A 579 -7.43 6.22 -21.57
N LEU A 580 -6.25 5.64 -21.79
CA LEU A 580 -6.08 4.25 -22.24
C LEU A 580 -6.42 3.25 -21.14
N ASN A 581 -5.89 3.47 -19.94
CA ASN A 581 -6.07 2.58 -18.78
C ASN A 581 -6.61 3.38 -17.59
N PRO A 582 -7.92 3.71 -17.54
CA PRO A 582 -8.49 4.43 -16.40
C PRO A 582 -8.55 3.53 -15.16
N PRO A 583 -8.26 4.07 -13.95
CA PRO A 583 -8.33 3.32 -12.69
C PRO A 583 -9.76 2.90 -12.34
N GLU A 584 -9.88 1.89 -11.48
CA GLU A 584 -11.17 1.38 -11.01
C GLU A 584 -11.69 2.22 -9.85
N VAL A 585 -12.12 3.45 -10.14
CA VAL A 585 -12.50 4.44 -9.12
C VAL A 585 -13.78 4.09 -8.35
N ASP A 586 -14.67 3.29 -8.94
CA ASP A 586 -15.97 2.94 -8.33
C ASP A 586 -15.90 1.68 -7.43
N THR A 587 -14.79 0.93 -7.45
CA THR A 587 -14.60 -0.25 -6.58
C THR A 587 -14.21 0.15 -5.16
N VAL A 588 -13.57 1.32 -5.01
CA VAL A 588 -13.28 1.91 -3.69
C VAL A 588 -14.56 2.46 -3.09
N ARG A 589 -15.29 1.57 -2.42
CA ARG A 589 -16.33 1.95 -1.48
C ARG A 589 -15.66 2.03 -0.13
N TRP A 590 -15.57 3.24 0.43
CA TRP A 590 -15.38 3.35 1.87
C TRP A 590 -16.53 2.54 2.49
N GLU A 591 -16.25 1.52 3.29
CA GLU A 591 -17.29 0.76 3.98
C GLU A 591 -18.04 1.74 4.89
N SER A 592 -19.34 1.88 4.67
CA SER A 592 -20.21 2.62 5.57
C SER A 592 -20.91 1.61 6.45
N SER A 593 -20.39 1.37 7.64
CA SER A 593 -21.14 0.68 8.68
C SER A 593 -22.13 1.69 9.26
N PRO A 594 -23.45 1.57 8.99
CA PRO A 594 -24.44 2.39 9.65
C PRO A 594 -24.31 2.21 11.16
N VAL A 595 -24.55 3.29 11.91
CA VAL A 595 -24.48 3.23 13.37
C VAL A 595 -25.62 2.36 13.91
N ALA A 596 -25.32 1.57 14.93
CA ALA A 596 -26.30 0.66 15.54
C ALA A 596 -27.46 1.44 16.18
N LYS A 597 -27.19 2.63 16.72
CA LYS A 597 -28.21 3.46 17.38
C LYS A 597 -28.44 4.77 16.65
N ARG A 598 -29.72 5.07 16.38
CA ARG A 598 -30.17 6.29 15.68
C ARG A 598 -29.64 7.60 16.27
N PHE A 599 -29.48 7.68 17.60
CA PHE A 599 -29.08 8.92 18.26
C PHE A 599 -27.64 9.34 17.93
N GLU A 600 -26.76 8.41 17.54
CA GLU A 600 -25.34 8.69 17.26
C GLU A 600 -25.15 9.63 16.06
N TRP A 601 -26.09 9.63 15.11
CA TRP A 601 -26.08 10.59 13.99
C TRP A 601 -27.18 11.65 14.11
N LEU A 602 -28.34 11.30 14.67
CA LEU A 602 -29.50 12.19 14.74
C LEU A 602 -29.31 13.33 15.74
N VAL A 603 -28.73 13.07 16.93
CA VAL A 603 -28.53 14.13 17.94
C VAL A 603 -27.57 15.20 17.43
N PRO A 604 -26.38 14.88 16.87
CA PRO A 604 -25.53 15.90 16.26
C PRO A 604 -26.23 16.70 15.16
N ALA A 605 -27.00 16.05 14.28
CA ALA A 605 -27.74 16.73 13.23
C ALA A 605 -28.77 17.73 13.80
N LEU A 606 -29.57 17.31 14.79
CA LEU A 606 -30.55 18.18 15.44
C LEU A 606 -29.92 19.31 16.26
N VAL A 607 -28.71 19.12 16.81
CA VAL A 607 -27.97 20.21 17.45
C VAL A 607 -27.58 21.26 16.41
N VAL A 608 -27.11 20.84 15.24
CA VAL A 608 -26.82 21.77 14.13
C VAL A 608 -28.10 22.48 13.68
N ASP A 609 -29.22 21.77 13.54
CA ASP A 609 -30.52 22.39 13.23
C ASP A 609 -30.90 23.46 14.26
N ALA A 610 -30.72 23.18 15.56
CA ALA A 610 -31.02 24.14 16.62
C ALA A 610 -30.15 25.41 16.53
N VAL A 611 -28.86 25.28 16.19
CA VAL A 611 -27.98 26.43 15.94
C VAL A 611 -28.46 27.25 14.74
N PHE A 612 -28.85 26.59 13.64
CA PHE A 612 -29.39 27.27 12.46
C PHE A 612 -30.69 28.00 12.78
N VAL A 613 -31.59 27.40 13.57
CA VAL A 613 -32.82 28.08 14.02
C VAL A 613 -32.49 29.30 14.86
N ALA A 614 -31.59 29.19 15.84
CA ALA A 614 -31.18 30.33 16.67
C ALA A 614 -30.58 31.47 15.82
N PHE A 615 -29.74 31.13 14.84
CA PHE A 615 -29.17 32.09 13.90
C PHE A 615 -30.25 32.78 13.05
N LEU A 616 -31.18 32.02 12.46
CA LEU A 616 -32.26 32.58 11.64
C LEU A 616 -33.23 33.43 12.46
N VAL A 617 -33.49 33.07 13.72
CA VAL A 617 -34.27 33.92 14.65
C VAL A 617 -33.54 35.24 14.93
N ALA A 618 -32.22 35.20 15.15
CA ALA A 618 -31.43 36.42 15.34
C ALA A 618 -31.44 37.31 14.09
N GLN A 619 -31.32 36.72 12.89
CA GLN A 619 -31.42 37.45 11.64
C GLN A 619 -32.82 38.05 11.42
N ALA A 620 -33.88 37.28 11.67
CA ALA A 620 -35.25 37.79 11.56
C ALA A 620 -35.48 38.95 12.53
N ALA A 621 -35.02 38.84 13.79
CA ALA A 621 -35.11 39.91 14.78
C ALA A 621 -34.36 41.18 14.32
N ALA A 622 -33.19 41.04 13.69
CA ALA A 622 -32.45 42.17 13.13
C ALA A 622 -33.21 42.84 11.97
N ILE A 623 -33.83 42.05 11.09
CA ILE A 623 -34.62 42.57 9.96
C ILE A 623 -35.89 43.30 10.43
N PHE A 624 -36.63 42.72 11.37
CA PHE A 624 -37.87 43.32 11.90
C PHE A 624 -37.64 44.46 12.91
N GLY A 625 -36.51 44.45 13.61
CA GLY A 625 -36.17 45.47 14.61
C GLY A 625 -35.69 46.81 14.03
N GLY A 626 -35.33 46.87 12.74
CA GLY A 626 -34.83 48.07 12.08
C GLY A 626 -33.42 48.49 12.53
N ARG A 627 -32.88 49.58 11.94
CA ARG A 627 -31.52 50.09 12.21
C ARG A 627 -31.29 50.38 13.71
N ASP A 628 -32.28 50.96 14.38
CA ASP A 628 -32.18 51.35 15.80
C ASP A 628 -32.07 50.17 16.77
N TYR A 629 -32.69 49.02 16.47
CA TYR A 629 -32.56 47.81 17.28
C TYR A 629 -31.19 47.16 17.09
N PHE A 630 -30.71 47.15 15.85
CA PHE A 630 -29.43 46.57 15.47
C PHE A 630 -28.26 47.31 16.12
N GLU A 631 -28.19 48.63 15.94
CA GLU A 631 -27.10 49.47 16.47
C GLU A 631 -27.03 49.43 18.01
N ARG A 632 -28.18 49.40 18.69
CA ARG A 632 -28.22 49.28 20.17
C ARG A 632 -27.73 47.93 20.68
N THR A 633 -27.86 46.87 19.89
CA THR A 633 -27.56 45.50 20.34
C THR A 633 -26.15 45.07 20.00
N THR A 634 -25.62 45.45 18.83
CA THR A 634 -24.29 45.05 18.35
C THR A 634 -23.24 46.13 18.51
N GLY A 635 -23.64 47.41 18.60
CA GLY A 635 -22.74 48.56 18.61
C GLY A 635 -22.05 48.82 17.25
N LEU A 636 -22.39 48.06 16.20
CA LEU A 636 -21.84 48.21 14.86
C LEU A 636 -22.76 49.06 13.99
N THR A 637 -22.16 49.88 13.14
CA THR A 637 -22.92 50.54 12.07
C THR A 637 -23.42 49.50 11.06
N TYR A 638 -24.50 49.82 10.35
CA TYR A 638 -25.04 48.93 9.32
C TYR A 638 -23.99 48.57 8.25
N ALA A 639 -23.09 49.50 7.91
CA ALA A 639 -22.00 49.28 6.97
C ALA A 639 -20.95 48.28 7.49
N GLU A 640 -20.50 48.39 8.75
CA GLU A 640 -19.52 47.47 9.34
C GLU A 640 -20.07 46.05 9.52
N TYR A 641 -21.37 45.93 9.81
CA TYR A 641 -22.05 44.64 9.96
C TYR A 641 -22.08 43.84 8.65
N VAL A 642 -22.29 44.52 7.52
CA VAL A 642 -22.42 43.88 6.22
C VAL A 642 -21.10 43.23 5.78
N HIS A 643 -19.95 43.79 6.18
CA HIS A 643 -18.61 43.29 5.84
C HIS A 643 -18.23 42.06 6.67
N GLN A 644 -18.71 41.97 7.91
CA GLN A 644 -18.32 40.89 8.83
C GLN A 644 -19.07 39.57 8.58
N GLY A 645 -18.32 38.47 8.59
CA GLY A 645 -18.89 37.11 8.60
C GLY A 645 -19.45 36.62 7.26
N PHE A 646 -19.25 37.32 6.14
CA PHE A 646 -19.80 36.89 4.84
C PHE A 646 -19.20 35.56 4.40
N GLY A 647 -17.86 35.45 4.40
CA GLY A 647 -17.18 34.19 4.13
C GLY A 647 -17.57 33.07 5.10
N GLN A 648 -17.99 33.39 6.33
CA GLN A 648 -18.45 32.39 7.29
C GLN A 648 -19.81 31.79 6.89
N LEU A 649 -20.71 32.58 6.28
CA LEU A 649 -22.00 32.09 5.78
C LEU A 649 -21.79 31.11 4.61
N THR A 650 -20.93 31.46 3.66
CA THR A 650 -20.56 30.56 2.56
C THR A 650 -19.91 29.26 3.06
N VAL A 651 -19.01 29.36 4.03
CA VAL A 651 -18.41 28.18 4.68
C VAL A 651 -19.47 27.36 5.40
N ALA A 652 -20.46 27.98 6.07
CA ALA A 652 -21.55 27.27 6.72
C ALA A 652 -22.45 26.53 5.72
N THR A 653 -22.75 27.13 4.56
CA THR A 653 -23.47 26.47 3.46
C THR A 653 -22.71 25.25 2.95
N ALA A 654 -21.41 25.38 2.67
CA ALA A 654 -20.57 24.27 2.22
C ALA A 654 -20.42 23.16 3.28
N LEU A 655 -20.24 23.55 4.56
CA LEU A 655 -20.17 22.62 5.68
C LEU A 655 -21.49 21.85 5.86
N THR A 656 -22.62 22.48 5.56
CA THR A 656 -23.91 21.79 5.62
C THR A 656 -23.99 20.63 4.63
N LEU A 657 -23.52 20.80 3.39
CA LEU A 657 -23.45 19.70 2.41
C LEU A 657 -22.57 18.55 2.92
N PHE A 658 -21.47 18.87 3.62
CA PHE A 658 -20.62 17.87 4.27
C PHE A 658 -21.33 17.16 5.43
N VAL A 659 -22.02 17.89 6.31
CA VAL A 659 -22.80 17.32 7.42
C VAL A 659 -23.89 16.40 6.90
N VAL A 660 -24.63 16.82 5.87
CA VAL A 660 -25.66 15.99 5.22
C VAL A 660 -25.04 14.74 4.60
N TRP A 661 -23.91 14.86 3.91
CA TRP A 661 -23.17 13.72 3.37
C TRP A 661 -22.73 12.74 4.47
N ALA A 662 -22.12 13.23 5.55
CA ALA A 662 -21.64 12.40 6.66
C ALA A 662 -22.79 11.72 7.42
N ALA A 663 -23.84 12.46 7.75
CA ALA A 663 -25.02 11.95 8.46
C ALA A 663 -25.78 10.92 7.61
N SER A 664 -26.01 11.20 6.32
CA SER A 664 -26.75 10.29 5.42
C SER A 664 -26.05 8.95 5.18
N ARG A 665 -24.73 8.90 5.44
CA ARG A 665 -23.87 7.73 5.33
C ARG A 665 -23.84 6.90 6.61
N LYS A 666 -24.03 7.54 7.77
CA LYS A 666 -24.11 6.88 9.09
C LYS A 666 -25.52 6.40 9.43
N ALA A 667 -26.55 7.04 8.90
CA ALA A 667 -27.93 6.71 9.18
C ALA A 667 -28.37 5.33 8.63
N SER A 668 -29.03 4.53 9.48
CA SER A 668 -29.72 3.32 9.07
C SER A 668 -30.88 3.63 8.12
N ARG A 669 -31.17 2.72 7.18
CA ARG A 669 -32.28 2.82 6.21
C ARG A 669 -33.21 1.61 6.27
N GLU A 670 -33.10 0.80 7.31
CA GLU A 670 -33.83 -0.46 7.44
C GLU A 670 -35.31 -0.21 7.69
N THR A 671 -35.64 0.66 8.66
CA THR A 671 -37.03 0.92 9.05
C THR A 671 -37.64 2.14 8.34
N VAL A 672 -38.97 2.20 8.30
CA VAL A 672 -39.71 3.38 7.80
C VAL A 672 -39.46 4.60 8.68
N ALA A 673 -39.36 4.40 10.01
CA ALA A 673 -39.06 5.46 10.96
C ALA A 673 -37.67 6.06 10.70
N ASP A 674 -36.65 5.25 10.45
CA ASP A 674 -35.29 5.73 10.19
C ASP A 674 -35.21 6.56 8.89
N ARG A 675 -35.89 6.10 7.83
CA ARG A 675 -35.99 6.87 6.57
C ARG A 675 -36.73 8.19 6.76
N THR A 676 -37.73 8.22 7.63
CA THR A 676 -38.51 9.43 7.91
C THR A 676 -37.68 10.44 8.70
N TRP A 677 -37.02 10.00 9.77
CA TRP A 677 -36.12 10.86 10.54
C TRP A 677 -34.97 11.41 9.71
N LEU A 678 -34.38 10.59 8.84
CA LEU A 678 -33.35 11.03 7.90
C LEU A 678 -33.86 12.13 6.96
N ARG A 679 -35.07 11.99 6.41
CA ARG A 679 -35.66 13.01 5.53
C ARG A 679 -36.01 14.28 6.28
N VAL A 680 -36.58 14.16 7.48
CA VAL A 680 -37.03 15.32 8.27
C VAL A 680 -35.83 16.12 8.79
N ALA A 681 -34.88 15.47 9.47
CA ALA A 681 -33.73 16.18 10.05
C ALA A 681 -32.84 16.80 8.97
N LEU A 682 -32.38 16.00 7.98
CA LEU A 682 -31.51 16.53 6.93
C LEU A 682 -32.25 17.47 5.97
N GLY A 683 -33.56 17.25 5.76
CA GLY A 683 -34.38 18.15 4.97
C GLY A 683 -34.58 19.50 5.66
N LEU A 684 -34.82 19.51 6.97
CA LEU A 684 -34.91 20.74 7.77
C LEU A 684 -33.59 21.51 7.68
N LEU A 685 -32.46 20.83 7.91
CA LEU A 685 -31.14 21.42 7.78
C LEU A 685 -30.96 22.11 6.43
N CYS A 686 -31.25 21.40 5.33
CA CYS A 686 -31.14 21.96 3.98
C CYS A 686 -32.06 23.16 3.75
N VAL A 687 -33.31 23.14 4.23
CA VAL A 687 -34.23 24.27 4.07
C VAL A 687 -33.73 25.50 4.85
N MET A 688 -33.24 25.31 6.07
CA MET A 688 -32.65 26.40 6.85
C MET A 688 -31.40 26.95 6.17
N THR A 689 -30.57 26.09 5.56
CA THR A 689 -29.42 26.54 4.76
C THR A 689 -29.83 27.36 3.54
N LEU A 690 -30.95 27.04 2.86
CA LEU A 690 -31.44 27.87 1.75
C LEU A 690 -31.88 29.27 2.23
N LEU A 691 -32.42 29.38 3.45
CA LEU A 691 -32.71 30.68 4.04
C LEU A 691 -31.42 31.45 4.36
N VAL A 692 -30.37 30.76 4.83
CA VAL A 692 -29.04 31.36 5.04
C VAL A 692 -28.44 31.85 3.72
N VAL A 693 -28.49 31.04 2.66
CA VAL A 693 -28.07 31.43 1.30
C VAL A 693 -28.81 32.68 0.83
N ALA A 694 -30.15 32.70 0.96
CA ALA A 694 -30.97 33.85 0.57
C ALA A 694 -30.61 35.11 1.39
N SER A 695 -30.37 34.95 2.70
CA SER A 695 -29.92 36.06 3.54
C SER A 695 -28.52 36.55 3.14
N ALA A 696 -27.60 35.65 2.80
CA ALA A 696 -26.24 36.01 2.39
C ALA A 696 -26.25 36.80 1.08
N LEU A 697 -27.01 36.35 0.07
CA LEU A 697 -27.19 37.05 -1.21
C LEU A 697 -27.84 38.42 -1.03
N ASN A 698 -28.89 38.53 -0.20
CA ASN A 698 -29.50 39.82 0.10
C ASN A 698 -28.52 40.79 0.79
N ARG A 699 -27.67 40.26 1.69
CA ARG A 699 -26.67 41.08 2.37
C ARG A 699 -25.56 41.54 1.42
N MET A 700 -25.16 40.70 0.47
CA MET A 700 -24.21 41.08 -0.58
C MET A 700 -24.81 42.12 -1.53
N ALA A 701 -26.08 41.99 -1.92
CA ALA A 701 -26.76 42.98 -2.75
C ALA A 701 -26.74 44.39 -2.10
N LEU A 702 -27.10 44.48 -0.82
CA LEU A 702 -27.03 45.74 -0.07
C LEU A 702 -25.59 46.28 0.06
N TYR A 703 -24.61 45.38 0.14
CA TYR A 703 -23.20 45.78 0.14
C TYR A 703 -22.78 46.39 -1.19
N GLN A 704 -23.19 45.78 -2.29
CA GLN A 704 -22.90 46.22 -3.66
C GLN A 704 -23.58 47.54 -3.98
N GLU A 705 -24.80 47.77 -3.49
CA GLU A 705 -25.47 49.08 -3.61
C GLU A 705 -24.65 50.19 -2.93
N ALA A 706 -24.07 49.90 -1.76
CA ALA A 706 -23.29 50.86 -1.01
C ALA A 706 -21.87 51.10 -1.58
N TYR A 707 -21.17 50.05 -2.03
CA TYR A 707 -19.74 50.09 -2.37
C TYR A 707 -19.40 49.66 -3.80
N GLY A 708 -20.41 49.44 -4.66
CA GLY A 708 -20.22 49.01 -6.04
C GLY A 708 -19.97 47.50 -6.21
N PHE A 709 -19.84 47.08 -7.47
CA PHE A 709 -19.53 45.70 -7.83
C PHE A 709 -18.03 45.48 -7.98
N THR A 710 -17.55 44.29 -7.59
CA THR A 710 -16.19 43.83 -7.87
C THR A 710 -16.20 42.39 -8.39
N GLN A 711 -15.11 41.96 -9.03
CA GLN A 711 -14.96 40.58 -9.52
C GLN A 711 -15.19 39.55 -8.39
N LEU A 712 -14.62 39.79 -7.20
CA LEU A 712 -14.79 38.91 -6.05
C LEU A 712 -16.25 38.86 -5.57
N ARG A 713 -16.93 40.01 -5.48
CA ARG A 713 -18.32 40.07 -5.01
C ARG A 713 -19.27 39.31 -5.97
N LEU A 714 -19.11 39.53 -7.28
CA LEU A 714 -19.86 38.79 -8.30
C LEU A 714 -19.58 37.29 -8.22
N LEU A 715 -18.30 36.90 -8.07
CA LEU A 715 -17.94 35.49 -7.94
C LEU A 715 -18.59 34.85 -6.72
N VAL A 716 -18.63 35.54 -5.57
CA VAL A 716 -19.28 34.95 -4.39
C VAL A 716 -20.79 34.85 -4.55
N ASP A 717 -21.48 35.82 -5.17
CA ASP A 717 -22.92 35.68 -5.42
C ASP A 717 -23.23 34.45 -6.25
N VAL A 718 -22.48 34.25 -7.33
CA VAL A 718 -22.66 33.12 -8.21
C VAL A 718 -22.30 31.80 -7.51
N PHE A 719 -21.22 31.80 -6.71
CA PHE A 719 -20.81 30.63 -5.93
C PHE A 719 -21.80 30.26 -4.82
N GLU A 720 -22.33 31.25 -4.09
CA GLU A 720 -23.34 31.04 -3.04
C GLU A 720 -24.66 30.56 -3.66
N GLY A 721 -25.07 31.14 -4.79
CA GLY A 721 -26.20 30.65 -5.59
C GLY A 721 -26.01 29.21 -6.07
N TRP A 722 -24.79 28.85 -6.51
CA TRP A 722 -24.44 27.48 -6.87
C TRP A 722 -24.53 26.52 -5.69
N LEU A 723 -24.01 26.89 -4.52
CA LEU A 723 -24.17 26.10 -3.31
C LEU A 723 -25.65 25.91 -2.95
N GLY A 724 -26.47 26.95 -3.08
CA GLY A 724 -27.93 26.87 -2.95
C GLY A 724 -28.55 25.86 -3.92
N LEU A 725 -28.11 25.85 -5.19
CA LEU A 725 -28.52 24.85 -6.19
C LEU A 725 -28.11 23.42 -5.79
N LEU A 726 -26.92 23.24 -5.20
CA LEU A 726 -26.49 21.93 -4.67
C LEU A 726 -27.34 21.50 -3.47
N VAL A 727 -27.72 22.42 -2.59
CA VAL A 727 -28.62 22.14 -1.46
C VAL A 727 -29.99 21.71 -1.98
N LEU A 728 -30.56 22.39 -2.99
CA LEU A 728 -31.80 21.98 -3.65
C LEU A 728 -31.69 20.58 -4.28
N ALA A 729 -30.59 20.30 -4.98
CA ALA A 729 -30.33 18.98 -5.54
C ALA A 729 -30.19 17.90 -4.44
N THR A 730 -29.64 18.27 -3.28
CA THR A 730 -29.50 17.40 -2.10
C THR A 730 -30.87 17.07 -1.51
N ILE A 731 -31.78 18.05 -1.40
CA ILE A 731 -33.18 17.83 -0.99
C ILE A 731 -33.86 16.83 -1.94
N ALA A 732 -33.72 17.03 -3.27
CA ALA A 732 -34.30 16.14 -4.27
C ALA A 732 -33.71 14.71 -4.19
N ALA A 733 -32.41 14.58 -3.96
CA ALA A 733 -31.74 13.30 -3.75
C ALA A 733 -32.19 12.60 -2.46
N GLY A 734 -32.41 13.36 -1.38
CA GLY A 734 -32.92 12.89 -0.09
C GLY A 734 -34.36 12.38 -0.18
N TRP A 735 -35.21 13.03 -0.97
CA TRP A 735 -36.58 12.55 -1.23
C TRP A 735 -36.54 11.16 -1.89
N ARG A 736 -35.79 11.03 -2.99
CA ARG A 736 -35.66 9.77 -3.75
C ARG A 736 -34.75 8.73 -3.10
N LEU A 737 -34.05 9.07 -2.01
CA LEU A 737 -33.02 8.26 -1.35
C LEU A 737 -31.94 7.73 -2.32
N ARG A 738 -31.66 8.48 -3.40
CA ARG A 738 -30.67 8.14 -4.44
C ARG A 738 -29.80 9.37 -4.74
N GLY A 739 -28.54 9.32 -4.30
CA GLY A 739 -27.60 10.45 -4.39
C GLY A 739 -26.37 10.23 -5.29
N THR A 740 -26.30 9.13 -6.04
CA THR A 740 -25.12 8.80 -6.90
C THR A 740 -24.96 9.72 -8.11
N TRP A 741 -25.94 10.56 -8.41
CA TRP A 741 -25.87 11.54 -9.51
C TRP A 741 -25.41 12.93 -9.02
N LEU A 742 -25.47 13.18 -7.71
CA LEU A 742 -25.22 14.49 -7.11
C LEU A 742 -23.80 15.03 -7.38
N PRO A 743 -22.71 14.23 -7.30
CA PRO A 743 -21.36 14.73 -7.60
C PRO A 743 -21.22 15.19 -9.05
N ARG A 744 -21.79 14.43 -10.01
CA ARG A 744 -21.78 14.79 -11.44
C ARG A 744 -22.62 16.02 -11.72
N PHE A 745 -23.78 16.12 -11.07
CA PHE A 745 -24.61 17.31 -11.15
C PHE A 745 -23.87 18.54 -10.65
N GLY A 746 -23.18 18.44 -9.50
CA GLY A 746 -22.41 19.56 -8.96
C GLY A 746 -21.32 20.02 -9.91
N LEU A 747 -20.53 19.09 -10.47
CA LEU A 747 -19.48 19.43 -11.42
C LEU A 747 -20.02 20.06 -12.73
N ILE A 748 -21.05 19.47 -13.32
CA ILE A 748 -21.63 19.97 -14.57
C ILE A 748 -22.32 21.33 -14.35
N SER A 749 -23.11 21.46 -13.29
CA SER A 749 -23.80 22.73 -12.98
C SER A 749 -22.80 23.85 -12.70
N GLY A 750 -21.71 23.59 -11.98
CA GLY A 750 -20.67 24.58 -11.72
C GLY A 750 -19.98 25.04 -13.01
N ALA A 751 -19.66 24.11 -13.90
CA ALA A 751 -19.08 24.44 -15.20
C ALA A 751 -20.04 25.21 -16.13
N VAL A 752 -21.32 24.83 -16.17
CA VAL A 752 -22.35 25.59 -16.92
C VAL A 752 -22.52 26.99 -16.35
N LEU A 753 -22.42 27.15 -15.04
CA LEU A 753 -22.53 28.45 -14.39
C LEU A 753 -21.32 29.34 -14.69
N LEU A 754 -20.10 28.79 -14.68
CA LEU A 754 -18.90 29.51 -15.12
C LEU A 754 -19.00 29.96 -16.58
N LEU A 755 -19.51 29.09 -17.46
CA LEU A 755 -19.81 29.49 -18.85
C LEU A 755 -20.86 30.58 -18.93
N GLY A 756 -21.88 30.56 -18.06
CA GLY A 756 -22.88 31.61 -17.95
C GLY A 756 -22.26 32.96 -17.59
N ILE A 757 -21.37 32.98 -16.57
CA ILE A 757 -20.62 34.19 -16.20
C ILE A 757 -19.78 34.68 -17.39
N ALA A 758 -18.99 33.78 -17.99
CA ALA A 758 -18.16 34.13 -19.14
C ALA A 758 -19.00 34.63 -20.33
N ALA A 759 -20.21 34.11 -20.54
CA ALA A 759 -21.09 34.54 -21.62
C ALA A 759 -21.62 35.97 -21.41
N ILE A 760 -21.92 36.36 -20.18
CA ILE A 760 -22.47 37.69 -19.83
C ILE A 760 -21.44 38.82 -19.99
N ASN A 761 -20.16 38.49 -20.15
CA ASN A 761 -19.05 39.44 -20.08
C ASN A 761 -18.96 40.09 -18.69
N PRO A 762 -18.37 39.39 -17.70
CA PRO A 762 -18.51 39.79 -16.31
C PRO A 762 -17.85 41.14 -16.02
N ASP A 763 -16.71 41.44 -16.62
CA ASP A 763 -15.99 42.69 -16.39
C ASP A 763 -16.75 43.88 -16.99
N ALA A 764 -17.30 43.74 -18.21
CA ALA A 764 -18.19 44.75 -18.79
C ALA A 764 -19.46 44.95 -17.94
N TRP A 765 -20.04 43.86 -17.44
CA TRP A 765 -21.24 43.92 -16.58
C TRP A 765 -20.96 44.63 -15.25
N ILE A 766 -19.78 44.38 -14.65
CA ILE A 766 -19.31 45.07 -13.45
C ILE A 766 -19.10 46.55 -13.72
N ALA A 767 -18.48 46.91 -14.86
CA ALA A 767 -18.31 48.31 -15.24
C ALA A 767 -19.66 49.00 -15.37
N ASP A 768 -20.60 48.41 -16.11
CA ASP A 768 -21.96 48.93 -16.34
C ASP A 768 -22.69 49.24 -15.02
N HIS A 769 -22.70 48.32 -14.06
CA HIS A 769 -23.39 48.51 -12.77
C HIS A 769 -22.71 49.54 -11.87
N ASN A 770 -21.39 49.65 -11.92
CA ASN A 770 -20.68 50.70 -11.18
C ASN A 770 -20.93 52.08 -11.79
N LEU A 771 -21.08 52.16 -13.12
CA LEU A 771 -21.45 53.40 -13.81
C LEU A 771 -22.92 53.79 -13.57
N ASP A 772 -23.85 52.83 -13.48
CA ASP A 772 -25.22 53.09 -13.03
C ASP A 772 -25.25 53.69 -11.61
N ARG A 773 -24.40 53.16 -10.72
CA ARG A 773 -24.22 53.71 -9.38
C ARG A 773 -23.60 55.11 -9.41
N TYR A 774 -22.64 55.37 -10.30
CA TYR A 774 -22.05 56.69 -10.47
C TYR A 774 -23.09 57.73 -10.90
N GLU A 775 -23.95 57.40 -11.87
CA GLU A 775 -25.02 58.30 -12.33
C GLU A 775 -26.02 58.67 -11.22
N THR A 776 -26.26 57.74 -10.28
CA THR A 776 -27.22 57.95 -9.19
C THR A 776 -26.61 58.59 -7.95
N THR A 777 -25.35 58.25 -7.62
CA THR A 777 -24.70 58.67 -6.37
C THR A 777 -23.61 59.73 -6.55
N GLY A 778 -23.13 59.93 -7.78
CA GLY A 778 -21.97 60.76 -8.09
C GLY A 778 -20.64 60.21 -7.59
N LYS A 779 -20.57 58.94 -7.22
CA LYS A 779 -19.36 58.29 -6.65
C LYS A 779 -18.97 57.04 -7.42
N VAL A 780 -17.68 56.90 -7.72
CA VAL A 780 -17.11 55.72 -8.40
C VAL A 780 -15.62 55.56 -8.03
N ASP A 781 -15.11 54.34 -8.14
CA ASP A 781 -13.69 54.06 -8.00
C ASP A 781 -13.08 53.88 -9.40
N TRP A 782 -12.43 54.93 -9.89
CA TRP A 782 -11.79 54.93 -11.22
C TRP A 782 -10.59 54.01 -11.28
N TYR A 783 -9.82 53.90 -10.19
CA TYR A 783 -8.68 53.00 -10.12
C TYR A 783 -9.12 51.55 -10.27
N PHE A 784 -10.20 51.14 -9.60
CA PHE A 784 -10.78 49.81 -9.80
C PHE A 784 -11.24 49.58 -11.25
N LEU A 785 -11.97 50.53 -11.85
CA LEU A 785 -12.43 50.41 -13.24
C LEU A 785 -11.27 50.26 -14.23
N SER A 786 -10.14 50.94 -13.99
CA SER A 786 -8.93 50.85 -14.83
C SER A 786 -8.23 49.49 -14.79
N GLN A 787 -8.50 48.67 -13.77
CA GLN A 787 -7.95 47.30 -13.65
C GLN A 787 -8.83 46.22 -14.27
N LEU A 788 -10.02 46.58 -14.75
CA LEU A 788 -10.88 45.63 -15.47
C LEU A 788 -10.22 45.27 -16.81
N SER A 789 -10.47 44.04 -17.27
CA SER A 789 -9.90 43.57 -18.54
C SER A 789 -10.42 44.33 -19.75
N ASP A 790 -9.77 44.13 -20.90
CA ASP A 790 -10.12 44.76 -22.18
C ASP A 790 -11.57 44.48 -22.62
N ASP A 791 -12.16 43.41 -22.10
CA ASP A 791 -13.57 43.07 -22.26
C ASP A 791 -14.55 44.18 -21.80
N ALA A 792 -14.14 45.05 -20.88
CA ALA A 792 -14.96 46.14 -20.33
C ALA A 792 -14.83 47.46 -21.13
N VAL A 793 -13.76 47.64 -21.90
CA VAL A 793 -13.42 48.87 -22.63
C VAL A 793 -14.58 49.39 -23.50
N PRO A 794 -15.26 48.56 -24.33
CA PRO A 794 -16.36 49.06 -25.16
C PRO A 794 -17.54 49.61 -24.35
N THR A 795 -17.77 49.06 -23.15
CA THR A 795 -18.86 49.53 -22.27
C THR A 795 -18.48 50.85 -21.63
N MET A 796 -17.25 50.94 -21.10
CA MET A 796 -16.72 52.15 -20.48
C MET A 796 -16.67 53.31 -21.47
N GLU A 797 -16.11 53.11 -22.66
CA GLU A 797 -16.05 54.15 -23.70
C GLU A 797 -17.46 54.66 -24.08
N SER A 798 -18.42 53.75 -24.28
CA SER A 798 -19.79 54.11 -24.68
C SER A 798 -20.57 54.89 -23.62
N ARG A 799 -20.26 54.67 -22.33
CA ARG A 799 -20.97 55.26 -21.19
C ARG A 799 -20.31 56.55 -20.70
N LEU A 800 -18.97 56.61 -20.71
CA LEU A 800 -18.19 57.69 -20.09
C LEU A 800 -17.97 58.89 -21.01
N GLY A 801 -17.97 58.70 -22.33
CA GLY A 801 -17.73 59.80 -23.28
C GLY A 801 -16.45 60.57 -22.95
N SER A 802 -16.57 61.83 -22.51
CA SER A 802 -15.42 62.68 -22.15
C SER A 802 -14.68 62.26 -20.89
N GLU A 803 -15.29 61.44 -20.02
CA GLU A 803 -14.65 60.93 -18.79
C GLU A 803 -13.90 59.61 -19.03
N SER A 804 -13.81 59.14 -20.28
CA SER A 804 -13.16 57.87 -20.62
C SER A 804 -11.69 57.82 -20.26
N GLU A 805 -11.01 58.97 -20.26
CA GLU A 805 -9.59 59.11 -19.86
C GLU A 805 -9.35 58.71 -18.40
N CYS A 806 -10.39 58.73 -17.56
CA CYS A 806 -10.30 58.34 -16.15
C CYS A 806 -10.38 56.83 -15.91
N ALA A 807 -10.82 56.04 -16.89
CA ALA A 807 -10.96 54.58 -16.70
C ALA A 807 -10.12 53.76 -17.69
N LEU A 808 -9.76 54.34 -18.83
CA LEU A 808 -9.06 53.62 -19.90
C LEU A 808 -7.55 53.84 -19.79
N THR A 809 -6.80 52.75 -19.68
CA THR A 809 -5.34 52.75 -19.68
C THR A 809 -4.81 51.92 -20.83
N THR A 810 -3.66 52.33 -21.37
CA THR A 810 -2.94 51.59 -22.41
C THR A 810 -1.58 51.12 -21.87
N ASP A 811 -1.42 49.81 -21.65
CA ASP A 811 -0.11 49.15 -21.74
C ASP A 811 -0.14 48.26 -23.00
N ARG A 812 -0.04 48.91 -24.16
CA ARG A 812 -0.25 48.29 -25.47
C ARG A 812 1.10 47.84 -26.02
N ARG A 813 1.32 46.52 -26.15
CA ARG A 813 2.50 45.99 -26.83
C ARG A 813 2.29 46.08 -28.35
N ASP A 814 3.07 46.93 -29.02
CA ASP A 814 3.03 47.11 -30.48
C ASP A 814 3.37 45.83 -31.28
N ASP A 815 3.95 44.81 -30.63
CA ASP A 815 4.38 43.53 -31.22
C ASP A 815 3.52 42.32 -30.79
N ALA A 816 2.21 42.50 -30.57
CA ALA A 816 1.32 41.41 -30.16
C ALA A 816 1.27 40.27 -31.21
N SER A 817 1.45 39.03 -30.75
CA SER A 817 1.46 37.85 -31.62
C SER A 817 0.05 37.44 -32.01
N TRP A 818 -0.15 36.94 -33.24
CA TRP A 818 -1.45 36.38 -33.65
C TRP A 818 -1.92 35.21 -32.77
N LEU A 819 -1.00 34.57 -32.03
CA LEU A 819 -1.31 33.52 -31.06
C LEU A 819 -1.99 34.07 -29.80
N GLU A 820 -1.82 35.34 -29.49
CA GLU A 820 -2.48 36.01 -28.36
C GLU A 820 -3.88 36.49 -28.74
N TRP A 821 -4.32 36.33 -29.99
CA TRP A 821 -5.61 36.86 -30.43
C TRP A 821 -6.77 36.32 -29.58
N ASN A 822 -7.61 37.24 -29.07
CA ASN A 822 -8.89 36.96 -28.43
C ASN A 822 -9.92 38.04 -28.84
N LEU A 823 -11.21 37.73 -28.70
CA LEU A 823 -12.30 38.60 -29.14
C LEU A 823 -12.42 39.87 -28.29
N GLY A 824 -12.22 39.78 -26.97
CA GLY A 824 -12.29 40.91 -26.05
C GLY A 824 -11.30 42.02 -26.42
N ARG A 825 -10.02 41.66 -26.52
CA ARG A 825 -8.95 42.56 -26.98
C ARG A 825 -9.19 43.11 -28.36
N SER A 826 -9.58 42.27 -29.32
CA SER A 826 -9.84 42.74 -30.69
C SER A 826 -10.95 43.80 -30.77
N ARG A 827 -11.92 43.76 -29.84
CA ARG A 827 -12.99 44.77 -29.75
C ARG A 827 -12.49 46.06 -29.09
N ALA A 828 -11.68 45.95 -28.05
CA ALA A 828 -11.03 47.11 -27.43
C ALA A 828 -10.08 47.81 -28.40
N GLU A 829 -9.24 47.05 -29.11
CA GLU A 829 -8.29 47.55 -30.11
C GLU A 829 -8.96 48.33 -31.24
N ALA A 830 -10.15 47.89 -31.68
CA ALA A 830 -10.91 48.52 -32.76
C ALA A 830 -11.41 49.93 -32.42
N LEU A 831 -11.47 50.28 -31.14
CA LEU A 831 -11.91 51.60 -30.66
C LEU A 831 -10.78 52.63 -30.66
N GLY A 832 -9.52 52.18 -30.76
CA GLY A 832 -8.36 53.07 -30.94
C GLY A 832 -8.16 54.07 -29.80
N VAL A 833 -8.60 53.72 -28.58
CA VAL A 833 -8.45 54.60 -27.42
C VAL A 833 -7.00 54.57 -26.95
N GLU A 834 -6.33 55.72 -27.07
CA GLU A 834 -4.93 55.94 -26.66
C GLU A 834 -4.90 56.96 -25.50
N THR A 835 -4.41 56.54 -24.34
CA THR A 835 -4.13 57.43 -23.20
C THR A 835 -2.75 57.11 -22.61
N ASP A 836 -1.81 58.03 -22.81
CA ASP A 836 -0.37 57.84 -22.49
C ASP A 836 -0.05 57.89 -20.98
N THR A 837 -0.94 58.41 -20.13
CA THR A 837 -0.71 58.52 -18.69
C THR A 837 -1.99 58.39 -17.88
N LEU A 838 -1.92 57.60 -16.79
CA LEU A 838 -2.96 57.56 -15.76
C LEU A 838 -3.16 58.98 -15.17
N PRO A 839 -4.38 59.55 -15.22
CA PRO A 839 -4.63 60.85 -14.61
C PRO A 839 -4.50 60.76 -13.09
N ASP A 840 -4.16 61.87 -12.44
CA ASP A 840 -4.28 61.97 -10.99
C ASP A 840 -5.76 61.93 -10.61
N TYR A 841 -6.23 60.74 -10.22
CA TYR A 841 -7.64 60.45 -9.94
C TYR A 841 -8.27 61.43 -8.95
N ALA A 842 -7.49 61.98 -8.01
CA ALA A 842 -7.98 62.91 -7.00
C ALA A 842 -8.27 64.32 -7.55
N THR A 843 -7.64 64.71 -8.65
CA THR A 843 -7.74 66.08 -9.20
C THR A 843 -8.39 66.14 -10.58
N ALA A 844 -8.28 65.07 -11.37
CA ALA A 844 -8.75 65.03 -12.76
C ALA A 844 -10.07 64.27 -12.94
N CYS A 845 -10.44 63.38 -12.02
CA CYS A 845 -11.58 62.47 -12.20
C CYS A 845 -12.71 62.74 -11.19
N PRO A 846 -13.90 63.15 -11.65
CA PRO A 846 -15.00 63.50 -10.76
C PRO A 846 -15.53 62.27 -10.02
N GLY A 847 -15.92 62.46 -8.75
CA GLY A 847 -16.59 61.42 -7.98
C GLY A 847 -15.69 60.26 -7.50
N GLN A 848 -14.36 60.37 -7.60
CA GLN A 848 -13.44 59.37 -7.04
C GLN A 848 -13.72 59.13 -5.55
N THR A 849 -13.80 57.85 -5.16
CA THR A 849 -13.84 57.44 -3.76
C THR A 849 -12.43 57.27 -3.19
N ASP A 850 -12.19 57.75 -1.96
CA ASP A 850 -10.89 57.68 -1.26
C ASP A 850 -10.54 56.27 -0.69
N ASP A 851 -11.34 55.25 -1.00
CA ASP A 851 -11.30 53.91 -0.37
C ASP A 851 -10.36 52.91 -1.06
#